data_AF-M2RSC9-F1
#
_entry.id   AF-M2RSC9-F1
#
_cell.length_a   1.000
_cell.length_b   1.000
_cell.length_c   1.000
_cell.angle_alpha   90.00
_cell.angle_beta   90.00
_cell.angle_gamma   90.00
#
_symmetry.space_group_name_H-M   'P 1'
#
loop_
_entity.id
_entity.type
_entity.pdbx_description
1 polymer ?
#
loop_
_entity_poly.entity_id
_entity_poly.type
_entity_poly.pdbx_seq_one_letter_code
_entity_poly.pdbx_strand_id
1 'polypeptide(L)'
;MPAERAGFTVTMFLVDVSPSMGKIREVEVPDGANGESMTVEMTNLEYALQFVKLKVQEMIYHGRKTEQCGLILFGTDDTDNTVNEKNGGYEHVSEYIPILQPDVRTLAKISGIEPSETTGDAIDALIVGIETQQEYLERKPSWTRKIVLITDGESPIEIEDWEATVSKMNALKISLTVVGVDFDDDELPFHEQGKSDIKRTNESFYHTFTSKLERGVVGNAEFALQELARPEIKQVKSQPSVFVLRVGDVESRAEEAIEIYVKTYKYTAKASLPSIKRFARRVKGDDEDESRMQLDDDEDKVIWTQLARRTEYFIDRGDGEEDSEGDAEDERKGDALEKVEKEELVRGFKYGASYVPCPDDTFPKLPTLKGIEICGFFKAKHFKRWQEMGEVYYVFGDTDKAMQQVALSSLVKAMAKSEEKFAIARWVKKDGGEPKVGVMWPMTIEGQMDYLMWVQMPFADDIRNFPFGSLDKLVSKTNNTVTSHPYLPTKEQESAMDRFVDEMDLMNAGEKNEEGEREPWFDVRLSYNPALHRMKQALLHAAVVDDISKNPLPPPHPELTKYFDPPLRVLKRARDAIEECKDLFKVREVPAKVTRARKDGHVRARDEDEDMLLLDKTAKRPPTSSQMPTTQRAFASQHAGPSPKAKRKPEARSGDDSSATESETEPESDAEDLLVNKGKGAHLPTPTRSPEPDRGRASGRIIGNTYPLDDFRQNIARGDVVTKAVEDLGDIIKEVVAKPFASRRTEEMLQCMRVLRKVALEEDEIDAWNAFLRQLHEVCLESKPGNKEFWTHVQGEGRTISLISKSEASKFGGTSDVTDAYAAEFIHQQ
;
A
#
# COMPACT_ATOMS: atom_id res chain seq x y z
N MET A 1 -9.55 10.58 -36.25
CA MET A 1 -8.07 10.72 -36.24
C MET A 1 -7.48 9.47 -35.59
N PRO A 2 -6.39 8.88 -36.10
CA PRO A 2 -5.65 7.86 -35.35
C PRO A 2 -5.02 8.55 -34.13
N ALA A 3 -5.34 8.08 -32.93
CA ALA A 3 -4.78 8.65 -31.71
C ALA A 3 -3.28 8.34 -31.64
N GLU A 4 -2.48 9.32 -31.23
CA GLU A 4 -1.03 9.15 -31.10
C GLU A 4 -0.73 8.01 -30.12
N ARG A 5 0.07 7.04 -30.57
CA ARG A 5 0.38 5.83 -29.80
C ARG A 5 1.47 6.15 -28.79
N ALA A 6 1.07 6.85 -27.73
CA ALA A 6 1.92 7.39 -26.68
C ALA A 6 3.10 6.48 -26.30
N GLY A 7 4.32 6.97 -26.52
CA GLY A 7 5.58 6.29 -26.20
C GLY A 7 6.29 5.61 -27.39
N PHE A 8 5.84 5.75 -28.63
CA PHE A 8 6.58 5.36 -29.84
C PHE A 8 7.15 6.61 -30.55
N THR A 9 8.35 7.03 -30.17
CA THR A 9 8.95 8.34 -30.46
C THR A 9 10.38 8.20 -30.99
N VAL A 10 10.70 8.93 -32.08
CA VAL A 10 12.09 9.25 -32.45
C VAL A 10 12.28 10.76 -32.32
N THR A 11 13.28 11.18 -31.56
CA THR A 11 13.67 12.58 -31.41
C THR A 11 15.10 12.76 -31.93
N MET A 12 15.28 13.47 -33.05
CA MET A 12 16.61 13.95 -33.44
C MET A 12 16.86 15.31 -32.83
N PHE A 13 18.02 15.47 -32.21
CA PHE A 13 18.58 16.77 -31.85
C PHE A 13 19.54 17.20 -32.97
N LEU A 14 19.41 18.46 -33.39
CA LEU A 14 20.33 19.14 -34.31
C LEU A 14 20.95 20.28 -33.51
N VAL A 15 22.25 20.21 -33.24
CA VAL A 15 22.95 21.17 -32.39
C VAL A 15 24.00 21.92 -33.18
N ASP A 16 23.89 23.25 -33.16
CA ASP A 16 24.90 24.17 -33.66
C ASP A 16 26.15 24.10 -32.78
N VAL A 17 27.32 23.86 -33.38
CA VAL A 17 28.62 23.91 -32.70
C VAL A 17 29.54 25.00 -33.29
N SER A 18 28.99 25.91 -34.09
CA SER A 18 29.73 27.00 -34.75
C SER A 18 30.40 27.95 -33.75
N PRO A 19 31.46 28.71 -34.14
CA PRO A 19 32.21 29.60 -33.25
C PRO A 19 31.38 30.58 -32.39
N SER A 20 30.20 31.01 -32.86
CA SER A 20 29.29 31.88 -32.11
C SER A 20 28.76 31.21 -30.82
N MET A 21 28.55 29.89 -30.85
CA MET A 21 28.18 29.08 -29.70
C MET A 21 29.32 28.93 -28.67
N GLY A 22 30.56 29.30 -29.03
CA GLY A 22 31.69 29.38 -28.12
C GLY A 22 31.72 30.63 -27.22
N LYS A 23 30.79 31.58 -27.38
CA LYS A 23 30.70 32.77 -26.51
C LYS A 23 30.37 32.39 -25.07
N ILE A 24 31.08 32.99 -24.12
CA ILE A 24 30.85 32.83 -22.68
C ILE A 24 29.70 33.75 -22.23
N ARG A 25 28.81 33.22 -21.40
CA ARG A 25 27.74 33.91 -20.68
C ARG A 25 27.88 33.67 -19.17
N GLU A 26 27.44 34.65 -18.37
CA GLU A 26 27.17 34.45 -16.95
C GLU A 26 25.71 33.98 -16.81
N VAL A 27 25.48 32.86 -16.11
CA VAL A 27 24.13 32.36 -15.81
C VAL A 27 23.92 32.40 -14.30
N GLU A 28 22.85 33.08 -13.86
CA GLU A 28 22.42 33.06 -12.46
C GLU A 28 21.84 31.69 -12.10
N VAL A 29 22.54 30.90 -11.29
CA VAL A 29 22.00 29.67 -10.74
C VAL A 29 21.11 30.04 -9.54
N PRO A 30 19.81 29.66 -9.51
CA PRO A 30 18.91 30.05 -8.44
C PRO A 30 19.38 29.54 -7.08
N ASP A 31 19.11 30.34 -6.03
CA ASP A 31 19.75 30.26 -4.72
C ASP A 31 19.97 28.85 -4.18
N GLY A 32 21.25 28.52 -3.91
CA GLY A 32 21.60 27.39 -3.06
C GLY A 32 21.06 27.56 -1.64
N ALA A 33 21.13 26.51 -0.81
CA ALA A 33 20.55 26.50 0.55
C ALA A 33 21.11 27.56 1.54
N ASN A 34 22.11 28.35 1.12
CA ASN A 34 22.69 29.46 1.87
C ASN A 34 22.07 30.84 1.53
N GLY A 35 21.30 30.97 0.46
CA GLY A 35 20.74 32.26 0.01
C GLY A 35 21.76 33.20 -0.65
N GLU A 36 22.81 32.64 -1.26
CA GLU A 36 23.79 33.37 -2.07
C GLU A 36 23.60 32.96 -3.54
N SER A 37 23.29 33.94 -4.40
CA SER A 37 23.15 33.77 -5.84
C SER A 37 24.52 33.51 -6.47
N MET A 38 24.72 32.32 -7.04
CA MET A 38 25.97 31.96 -7.70
C MET A 38 25.83 32.15 -9.21
N THR A 39 26.53 33.14 -9.76
CA THR A 39 26.76 33.22 -11.21
C THR A 39 27.75 32.15 -11.62
N VAL A 40 27.44 31.43 -12.70
CA VAL A 40 28.33 30.44 -13.31
C VAL A 40 28.63 30.88 -14.73
N GLU A 41 29.90 31.09 -15.03
CA GLU A 41 30.40 31.28 -16.39
C GLU A 41 30.28 29.95 -17.16
N MET A 42 29.63 29.97 -18.32
CA MET A 42 29.52 28.84 -19.25
C MET A 42 29.35 29.32 -20.69
N THR A 43 29.63 28.49 -21.68
CA THR A 43 29.42 28.84 -23.10
C THR A 43 27.94 28.77 -23.51
N ASN A 44 27.58 29.47 -24.59
CA ASN A 44 26.29 29.30 -25.27
C ASN A 44 26.05 27.83 -25.64
N LEU A 45 27.09 27.11 -26.08
CA LEU A 45 27.05 25.67 -26.35
C LEU A 45 26.75 24.85 -25.10
N GLU A 46 27.45 25.05 -23.99
CA GLU A 46 27.17 24.31 -22.74
C GLU A 46 25.75 24.56 -22.23
N TYR A 47 25.26 25.79 -22.33
CA TYR A 47 23.89 26.16 -21.98
C TYR A 47 22.85 25.47 -22.89
N ALA A 48 23.07 25.48 -24.21
CA ALA A 48 22.28 24.72 -25.18
C ALA A 48 22.32 23.20 -24.93
N LEU A 49 23.50 22.65 -24.58
CA LEU A 49 23.67 21.24 -24.27
C LEU A 49 23.00 20.84 -22.95
N GLN A 50 22.82 21.75 -21.97
CA GLN A 50 22.00 21.45 -20.78
C GLN A 50 20.56 21.08 -21.16
N PHE A 51 19.94 21.80 -22.11
CA PHE A 51 18.61 21.46 -22.62
C PHE A 51 18.58 20.04 -23.22
N VAL A 52 19.59 19.70 -24.02
CA VAL A 52 19.72 18.35 -24.63
C VAL A 52 19.92 17.28 -23.56
N LYS A 53 20.85 17.47 -22.63
CA LYS A 53 21.15 16.54 -21.53
C LYS A 53 19.89 16.28 -20.69
N LEU A 54 19.14 17.33 -20.34
CA LEU A 54 17.87 17.22 -19.61
C LEU A 54 16.80 16.43 -20.39
N LYS A 55 16.57 16.73 -21.68
CA LYS A 55 15.60 15.97 -22.49
C LYS A 55 16.01 14.51 -22.71
N VAL A 56 17.29 14.23 -22.97
CA VAL A 56 17.81 12.87 -23.09
C VAL A 56 17.66 12.10 -21.77
N GLN A 57 17.93 12.73 -20.63
CA GLN A 57 17.80 12.09 -19.33
C GLN A 57 16.33 11.88 -18.90
N GLU A 58 15.40 12.73 -19.34
CA GLU A 58 13.96 12.49 -19.24
C GLU A 58 13.56 11.17 -19.92
N MET A 59 14.04 10.91 -21.14
CA MET A 59 13.83 9.66 -21.87
C MET A 59 14.44 8.44 -21.13
N ILE A 60 15.63 8.61 -20.52
CA ILE A 60 16.25 7.58 -19.67
C ILE A 60 15.36 7.24 -18.46
N TYR A 61 14.79 8.22 -17.76
CA TYR A 61 13.79 7.98 -16.69
C TYR A 61 12.44 7.44 -17.21
N HIS A 62 12.13 7.67 -18.48
CA HIS A 62 10.99 7.01 -19.11
C HIS A 62 11.21 5.52 -19.29
N GLY A 63 12.45 5.09 -19.59
CA GLY A 63 12.87 3.69 -19.64
C GLY A 63 12.20 2.89 -20.76
N ARG A 64 11.69 3.58 -21.78
CA ARG A 64 10.93 3.00 -22.89
C ARG A 64 11.88 2.62 -24.03
N LYS A 65 11.94 1.33 -24.37
CA LYS A 65 12.65 0.84 -25.59
C LYS A 65 12.08 1.40 -26.91
N THR A 66 10.91 2.03 -26.84
CA THR A 66 10.16 2.62 -27.95
C THR A 66 10.33 4.14 -28.04
N GLU A 67 11.14 4.72 -27.15
CA GLU A 67 11.52 6.13 -27.11
C GLU A 67 13.02 6.19 -27.42
N GLN A 68 13.36 6.77 -28.57
CA GLN A 68 14.71 6.74 -29.13
C GLN A 68 15.17 8.15 -29.53
N CYS A 69 16.47 8.40 -29.48
CA CYS A 69 17.06 9.64 -29.92
C CYS A 69 18.35 9.43 -30.73
N GLY A 70 18.67 10.41 -31.55
CA GLY A 70 19.98 10.62 -32.14
C GLY A 70 20.36 12.10 -32.07
N LEU A 71 21.61 12.41 -32.36
CA LEU A 71 22.19 13.74 -32.32
C LEU A 71 23.05 13.95 -33.56
N ILE A 72 22.73 14.99 -34.32
CA ILE A 72 23.54 15.52 -35.41
C ILE A 72 24.11 16.86 -34.93
N LEU A 73 25.39 17.09 -35.24
CA LEU A 73 26.06 18.37 -35.04
C LEU A 73 26.21 19.07 -36.39
N PHE A 74 26.14 20.40 -36.39
CA PHE A 74 26.42 21.20 -37.58
C PHE A 74 27.33 22.39 -37.26
N GLY A 75 28.22 22.69 -38.20
CA GLY A 75 29.42 23.50 -37.97
C GLY A 75 30.61 22.68 -37.49
N THR A 76 30.65 21.36 -37.70
CA THR A 76 31.84 20.55 -37.38
C THR A 76 32.90 20.63 -38.47
N ASP A 77 34.18 20.63 -38.08
CA ASP A 77 35.30 20.63 -39.04
C ASP A 77 35.26 19.38 -39.95
N ASP A 78 34.89 18.24 -39.38
CA ASP A 78 34.60 16.99 -40.11
C ASP A 78 33.15 16.95 -40.64
N THR A 79 32.95 16.21 -41.74
CA THR A 79 31.63 15.90 -42.32
C THR A 79 31.41 14.38 -42.31
N ASP A 80 30.36 13.92 -41.65
CA ASP A 80 30.03 12.49 -41.49
C ASP A 80 28.51 12.31 -41.49
N ASN A 81 27.89 12.24 -42.67
CA ASN A 81 26.45 12.07 -42.77
C ASN A 81 26.00 11.23 -43.97
N THR A 82 24.88 10.53 -43.76
CA THR A 82 24.29 9.55 -44.69
C THR A 82 23.85 10.14 -46.03
N VAL A 83 23.72 11.46 -46.14
CA VAL A 83 23.31 12.16 -47.38
C VAL A 83 24.54 12.51 -48.22
N ASN A 84 25.61 13.02 -47.59
CA ASN A 84 26.91 13.26 -48.23
C ASN A 84 27.48 11.96 -48.83
N GLU A 85 27.47 10.84 -48.10
CA GLU A 85 27.91 9.52 -48.61
C GLU A 85 27.20 9.09 -49.91
N LYS A 86 25.92 9.47 -50.07
CA LYS A 86 25.07 9.03 -51.19
C LYS A 86 25.11 10.00 -52.38
N ASN A 87 25.11 11.31 -52.11
CA ASN A 87 24.86 12.36 -53.09
C ASN A 87 25.93 13.47 -53.16
N GLY A 88 26.77 13.63 -52.13
CA GLY A 88 27.57 14.84 -51.89
C GLY A 88 26.74 16.03 -51.38
N GLY A 89 27.42 17.14 -51.04
CA GLY A 89 26.82 18.30 -50.35
C GLY A 89 26.65 18.05 -48.85
N TYR A 90 25.96 18.95 -48.14
CA TYR A 90 25.76 18.85 -46.67
C TYR A 90 27.11 18.77 -45.92
N GLU A 91 28.00 19.72 -46.23
CA GLU A 91 29.32 19.86 -45.60
C GLU A 91 29.19 20.45 -44.18
N HIS A 92 30.15 20.14 -43.31
CA HIS A 92 30.17 20.54 -41.89
C HIS A 92 29.00 20.00 -41.04
N VAL A 93 28.36 18.88 -41.45
CA VAL A 93 27.29 18.20 -40.72
C VAL A 93 27.71 16.75 -40.39
N SER A 94 27.57 16.34 -39.12
CA SER A 94 28.03 15.02 -38.62
C SER A 94 27.02 14.30 -37.70
N GLU A 95 26.79 12.99 -37.92
CA GLU A 95 25.87 12.15 -37.13
C GLU A 95 26.53 11.59 -35.85
N TYR A 96 26.88 12.49 -34.93
CA TYR A 96 27.64 12.19 -33.71
C TYR A 96 27.03 11.09 -32.79
N ILE A 97 25.69 10.94 -32.80
CA ILE A 97 24.98 9.81 -32.16
C ILE A 97 23.84 9.30 -33.07
N PRO A 98 23.94 8.08 -33.64
CA PRO A 98 22.89 7.50 -34.48
C PRO A 98 21.66 7.10 -33.66
N ILE A 99 20.50 6.91 -34.31
CA ILE A 99 19.20 6.71 -33.64
C ILE A 99 19.16 5.43 -32.78
N LEU A 100 19.26 5.60 -31.46
CA LEU A 100 19.34 4.52 -30.46
C LEU A 100 18.51 4.82 -29.20
N GLN A 101 18.38 3.84 -28.31
CA GLN A 101 17.77 4.07 -26.99
C GLN A 101 18.80 4.77 -26.09
N PRO A 102 18.51 5.95 -25.51
CA PRO A 102 19.49 6.66 -24.70
C PRO A 102 19.90 5.90 -23.44
N ASP A 103 21.16 6.08 -23.06
CA ASP A 103 21.82 5.52 -21.88
C ASP A 103 22.76 6.56 -21.25
N VAL A 104 23.35 6.27 -20.08
CA VAL A 104 24.34 7.15 -19.43
C VAL A 104 25.54 7.45 -20.35
N ARG A 105 25.92 6.50 -21.22
CA ARG A 105 26.94 6.71 -22.26
C ARG A 105 26.57 7.81 -23.26
N THR A 106 25.29 8.00 -23.54
CA THR A 106 24.77 9.07 -24.41
C THR A 106 25.01 10.43 -23.75
N LEU A 107 24.73 10.56 -22.44
CA LEU A 107 24.98 11.81 -21.68
C LEU A 107 26.46 12.13 -21.54
N ALA A 108 27.31 11.11 -21.37
CA ALA A 108 28.76 11.28 -21.35
C ALA A 108 29.28 11.80 -22.71
N LYS A 109 28.84 11.21 -23.84
CA LYS A 109 29.14 11.73 -25.18
C LYS A 109 28.68 13.19 -25.35
N ILE A 110 27.44 13.52 -24.97
CA ILE A 110 26.88 14.88 -25.06
C ILE A 110 27.66 15.89 -24.17
N SER A 111 28.46 15.40 -23.21
CA SER A 111 29.27 16.25 -22.33
C SER A 111 30.71 16.48 -22.82
N GLY A 112 31.15 15.75 -23.86
CA GLY A 112 32.43 15.95 -24.54
C GLY A 112 32.25 16.54 -25.94
N ILE A 113 31.32 17.49 -26.10
CA ILE A 113 31.11 18.27 -27.32
C ILE A 113 31.63 19.68 -27.06
N GLU A 114 32.57 20.13 -27.89
CA GLU A 114 33.22 21.44 -27.80
C GLU A 114 32.84 22.29 -29.04
N PRO A 115 32.96 23.64 -28.98
CA PRO A 115 32.75 24.50 -30.15
C PRO A 115 33.85 24.28 -31.20
N SER A 116 33.48 24.32 -32.48
CA SER A 116 34.38 24.18 -33.63
C SER A 116 34.85 25.55 -34.17
N GLU A 117 35.86 25.55 -35.05
CA GLU A 117 36.27 26.75 -35.80
C GLU A 117 35.40 27.00 -37.05
N THR A 118 34.60 26.04 -37.52
CA THR A 118 33.77 26.14 -38.74
C THR A 118 32.30 26.49 -38.48
N THR A 119 31.65 27.13 -39.45
CA THR A 119 30.21 27.45 -39.43
C THR A 119 29.42 26.51 -40.34
N GLY A 120 28.31 25.94 -39.88
CA GLY A 120 27.43 25.07 -40.68
C GLY A 120 26.03 25.63 -40.84
N ASP A 121 25.30 25.14 -41.85
CA ASP A 121 23.91 25.56 -42.12
C ASP A 121 22.89 24.68 -41.37
N ALA A 122 21.98 25.33 -40.66
CA ALA A 122 20.88 24.71 -39.94
C ALA A 122 19.83 24.04 -40.85
N ILE A 123 19.67 24.51 -42.10
CA ILE A 123 18.76 23.91 -43.10
C ILE A 123 19.36 22.62 -43.66
N ASP A 124 20.66 22.56 -43.91
CA ASP A 124 21.35 21.31 -44.28
C ASP A 124 21.28 20.28 -43.14
N ALA A 125 21.54 20.70 -41.91
CA ALA A 125 21.36 19.86 -40.72
C ALA A 125 19.92 19.33 -40.60
N LEU A 126 18.92 20.16 -40.93
CA LEU A 126 17.51 19.78 -40.94
C LEU A 126 17.19 18.77 -42.06
N ILE A 127 17.75 18.93 -43.25
CA ILE A 127 17.56 17.99 -44.38
C ILE A 127 18.19 16.63 -44.05
N VAL A 128 19.43 16.61 -43.55
CA VAL A 128 20.10 15.38 -43.08
C VAL A 128 19.28 14.71 -41.97
N GLY A 129 18.82 15.48 -40.97
CA GLY A 129 17.98 14.98 -39.89
C GLY A 129 16.64 14.39 -40.35
N ILE A 130 16.02 14.93 -41.40
CA ILE A 130 14.80 14.39 -42.01
C ILE A 130 15.08 13.06 -42.72
N GLU A 131 16.19 12.95 -43.47
CA GLU A 131 16.51 11.76 -44.27
C GLU A 131 17.02 10.59 -43.40
N THR A 132 17.90 10.84 -42.43
CA THR A 132 18.30 9.83 -41.42
C THR A 132 17.07 9.34 -40.63
N GLN A 133 16.12 10.22 -40.27
CA GLN A 133 14.84 9.76 -39.68
C GLN A 133 13.99 8.94 -40.67
N GLN A 134 14.03 9.26 -41.96
CA GLN A 134 13.24 8.57 -42.98
C GLN A 134 13.72 7.13 -43.17
N GLU A 135 15.02 6.94 -43.42
CA GLU A 135 15.66 5.63 -43.60
C GLU A 135 15.49 4.74 -42.35
N TYR A 136 15.66 5.31 -41.15
CA TYR A 136 15.45 4.57 -39.90
C TYR A 136 13.98 4.15 -39.67
N LEU A 137 13.01 4.91 -40.19
CA LEU A 137 11.58 4.71 -39.93
C LEU A 137 10.80 4.07 -41.08
N GLU A 138 11.41 3.71 -42.21
CA GLU A 138 10.75 2.99 -43.31
C GLU A 138 9.95 1.77 -42.80
N ARG A 139 10.56 0.98 -41.93
CA ARG A 139 9.98 -0.24 -41.34
C ARG A 139 9.10 0.04 -40.11
N LYS A 140 8.95 1.31 -39.73
CA LYS A 140 8.30 1.78 -38.49
C LYS A 140 7.32 2.97 -38.72
N PRO A 141 6.43 2.97 -39.73
CA PRO A 141 5.61 4.13 -40.12
C PRO A 141 4.52 4.55 -39.11
N SER A 142 4.51 3.99 -37.90
CA SER A 142 3.56 4.30 -36.81
C SER A 142 4.19 5.06 -35.63
N TRP A 143 5.49 5.38 -35.72
CA TRP A 143 6.23 6.14 -34.71
C TRP A 143 6.11 7.64 -35.00
N THR A 144 6.02 8.46 -33.96
CA THR A 144 6.00 9.92 -34.12
C THR A 144 7.42 10.47 -34.29
N ARG A 145 7.56 11.37 -35.27
CA ARG A 145 8.81 12.04 -35.63
C ARG A 145 8.90 13.39 -34.93
N LYS A 146 9.98 13.62 -34.19
CA LYS A 146 10.33 14.90 -33.58
C LYS A 146 11.73 15.32 -34.01
N ILE A 147 11.90 16.58 -34.37
CA ILE A 147 13.20 17.22 -34.58
C ILE A 147 13.27 18.42 -33.62
N VAL A 148 14.40 18.57 -32.94
CA VAL A 148 14.71 19.74 -32.13
C VAL A 148 15.98 20.39 -32.70
N LEU A 149 15.85 21.61 -33.20
CA LEU A 149 16.96 22.42 -33.71
C LEU A 149 17.39 23.41 -32.63
N ILE A 150 18.68 23.52 -32.37
CA ILE A 150 19.24 24.34 -31.29
C ILE A 150 20.41 25.16 -31.85
N THR A 151 20.33 26.49 -31.76
CA THR A 151 21.29 27.44 -32.36
C THR A 151 21.17 28.81 -31.68
N ASP A 152 22.20 29.64 -31.75
CA ASP A 152 22.12 31.08 -31.41
C ASP A 152 21.63 31.95 -32.58
N GLY A 153 21.50 31.37 -33.78
CA GLY A 153 21.04 32.06 -34.97
C GLY A 153 22.05 33.03 -35.58
N GLU A 154 23.33 33.03 -35.18
CA GLU A 154 24.35 33.89 -35.79
C GLU A 154 24.99 33.33 -37.06
N SER A 155 24.93 32.01 -37.27
CA SER A 155 25.41 31.35 -38.49
C SER A 155 24.58 31.75 -39.73
N PRO A 156 25.18 31.88 -40.92
CA PRO A 156 24.44 32.14 -42.15
C PRO A 156 23.56 30.93 -42.54
N ILE A 157 22.42 31.19 -43.20
CA ILE A 157 21.44 30.18 -43.63
C ILE A 157 21.14 30.37 -45.12
N GLU A 158 21.12 29.29 -45.90
CA GLU A 158 20.69 29.27 -47.29
C GLU A 158 19.16 29.13 -47.42
N ILE A 159 18.55 30.10 -48.10
CA ILE A 159 17.09 30.31 -48.11
C ILE A 159 16.47 29.93 -49.47
N GLU A 160 17.15 29.13 -50.30
CA GLU A 160 16.64 28.79 -51.64
C GLU A 160 15.63 27.62 -51.63
N ASP A 161 15.85 26.56 -50.84
CA ASP A 161 15.07 25.30 -50.91
C ASP A 161 14.08 25.03 -49.75
N TRP A 162 13.93 25.98 -48.81
CA TRP A 162 13.18 25.77 -47.56
C TRP A 162 11.68 25.46 -47.72
N GLU A 163 11.02 25.95 -48.79
CA GLU A 163 9.61 25.61 -49.03
C GLU A 163 9.42 24.12 -49.39
N ALA A 164 10.44 23.50 -50.01
CA ALA A 164 10.45 22.07 -50.27
C ALA A 164 10.67 21.26 -48.99
N THR A 165 11.48 21.74 -48.04
CA THR A 165 11.68 21.07 -46.74
C THR A 165 10.41 21.12 -45.89
N VAL A 166 9.75 22.27 -45.77
CA VAL A 166 8.42 22.41 -45.13
C VAL A 166 7.40 21.44 -45.74
N SER A 167 7.36 21.33 -47.07
CA SER A 167 6.47 20.41 -47.79
C SER A 167 6.74 18.94 -47.44
N LYS A 168 8.01 18.53 -47.36
CA LYS A 168 8.43 17.19 -46.91
C LYS A 168 8.05 16.96 -45.44
N MET A 169 8.31 17.91 -44.55
CA MET A 169 8.05 17.79 -43.11
C MET A 169 6.56 17.63 -42.79
N ASN A 170 5.70 18.40 -43.44
CA ASN A 170 4.24 18.28 -43.31
C ASN A 170 3.74 16.92 -43.83
N ALA A 171 4.23 16.46 -44.99
CA ALA A 171 3.89 15.14 -45.53
C ALA A 171 4.32 13.98 -44.60
N LEU A 172 5.49 14.09 -43.96
CA LEU A 172 6.04 13.14 -43.00
C LEU A 172 5.53 13.33 -41.56
N LYS A 173 4.73 14.38 -41.31
CA LYS A 173 4.15 14.75 -40.00
C LYS A 173 5.18 14.91 -38.89
N ILE A 174 6.30 15.54 -39.23
CA ILE A 174 7.40 15.83 -38.31
C ILE A 174 6.99 17.00 -37.41
N SER A 175 7.16 16.85 -36.10
CA SER A 175 7.08 17.96 -35.16
C SER A 175 8.45 18.64 -35.08
N LEU A 176 8.51 19.96 -35.27
CA LEU A 176 9.73 20.75 -35.12
C LEU A 176 9.63 21.64 -33.87
N THR A 177 10.71 21.68 -33.10
CA THR A 177 10.93 22.68 -32.06
C THR A 177 12.27 23.36 -32.34
N VAL A 178 12.27 24.68 -32.54
CA VAL A 178 13.48 25.50 -32.62
C VAL A 178 13.71 26.13 -31.26
N VAL A 179 14.86 25.87 -30.66
CA VAL A 179 15.28 26.40 -29.36
C VAL A 179 16.39 27.41 -29.62
N GLY A 180 16.03 28.68 -29.61
CA GLY A 180 16.94 29.77 -29.94
C GLY A 180 17.63 30.34 -28.70
N VAL A 181 18.96 30.47 -28.74
CA VAL A 181 19.72 31.09 -27.65
C VAL A 181 19.55 32.61 -27.72
N ASP A 182 18.94 33.19 -26.67
CA ASP A 182 18.57 34.61 -26.57
C ASP A 182 17.75 35.12 -27.76
N PHE A 183 16.75 34.33 -28.20
CA PHE A 183 15.72 34.82 -29.11
C PHE A 183 14.75 35.76 -28.38
N ASP A 184 14.13 36.70 -29.10
CA ASP A 184 13.16 37.62 -28.50
C ASP A 184 11.86 36.85 -28.20
N ASP A 185 11.32 37.04 -27.00
CA ASP A 185 10.13 36.34 -26.53
C ASP A 185 9.13 37.34 -25.90
N ASP A 186 7.83 37.07 -26.05
CA ASP A 186 6.74 37.90 -25.52
C ASP A 186 6.13 37.26 -24.25
N GLU A 187 6.33 35.95 -24.01
CA GLU A 187 5.83 35.24 -22.81
C GLU A 187 6.81 35.37 -21.63
N LEU A 188 8.11 35.24 -21.88
CA LEU A 188 9.16 35.84 -21.05
C LEU A 188 9.56 37.18 -21.70
N PRO A 189 9.30 38.36 -21.09
CA PRO A 189 9.54 39.66 -21.71
C PRO A 189 11.04 39.98 -21.80
N PHE A 190 11.72 39.34 -22.74
CA PHE A 190 13.15 39.39 -23.01
C PHE A 190 13.38 39.79 -24.47
N HIS A 191 14.14 40.86 -24.67
CA HIS A 191 14.56 41.32 -25.98
C HIS A 191 16.06 41.65 -25.96
N GLU A 192 16.82 41.13 -26.92
CA GLU A 192 18.28 41.22 -26.91
C GLU A 192 18.77 42.62 -27.32
N GLN A 193 19.33 43.36 -26.35
CA GLN A 193 19.85 44.72 -26.58
C GLN A 193 21.18 44.70 -27.37
N GLY A 194 21.07 44.87 -28.69
CA GLY A 194 22.24 44.91 -29.60
C GLY A 194 22.31 43.76 -30.61
N LYS A 195 21.29 42.89 -30.64
CA LYS A 195 21.09 41.77 -31.57
C LYS A 195 21.60 42.04 -32.98
N SER A 196 22.45 41.15 -33.49
CA SER A 196 23.06 41.26 -34.83
C SER A 196 22.02 41.23 -35.96
N ASP A 197 22.33 41.87 -37.09
CA ASP A 197 21.40 41.88 -38.23
C ASP A 197 21.21 40.49 -38.86
N ILE A 198 22.21 39.60 -38.73
CA ILE A 198 22.09 38.19 -39.13
C ILE A 198 21.10 37.46 -38.22
N LYS A 199 21.31 37.51 -36.88
CA LYS A 199 20.43 36.86 -35.90
C LYS A 199 18.99 37.34 -36.02
N ARG A 200 18.77 38.66 -36.17
CA ARG A 200 17.43 39.23 -36.39
C ARG A 200 16.77 38.72 -37.69
N THR A 201 17.55 38.52 -38.75
CA THR A 201 17.05 37.97 -40.02
C THR A 201 16.69 36.50 -39.86
N ASN A 202 17.59 35.70 -39.30
CA ASN A 202 17.43 34.26 -39.08
C ASN A 202 16.27 33.94 -38.14
N GLU A 203 16.09 34.70 -37.06
CA GLU A 203 14.96 34.56 -36.14
C GLU A 203 13.62 34.86 -36.83
N SER A 204 13.55 35.96 -37.60
CA SER A 204 12.37 36.28 -38.40
C SER A 204 12.05 35.20 -39.45
N PHE A 205 13.09 34.55 -39.98
CA PHE A 205 12.98 33.38 -40.84
C PHE A 205 12.47 32.15 -40.07
N TYR A 206 12.99 31.83 -38.88
CA TYR A 206 12.53 30.69 -38.09
C TYR A 206 11.05 30.81 -37.70
N HIS A 207 10.57 31.99 -37.26
CA HIS A 207 9.14 32.20 -37.02
C HIS A 207 8.31 32.04 -38.31
N THR A 208 8.80 32.54 -39.45
CA THR A 208 8.16 32.37 -40.75
C THR A 208 8.11 30.89 -41.16
N PHE A 209 9.19 30.15 -40.93
CA PHE A 209 9.36 28.72 -41.24
C PHE A 209 8.39 27.86 -40.42
N THR A 210 8.35 28.03 -39.09
CA THR A 210 7.42 27.29 -38.23
C THR A 210 5.96 27.64 -38.49
N SER A 211 5.64 28.88 -38.90
CA SER A 211 4.26 29.27 -39.24
C SER A 211 3.66 28.52 -40.44
N LYS A 212 4.51 27.94 -41.32
CA LYS A 212 4.09 27.10 -42.45
C LYS A 212 4.05 25.59 -42.12
N LEU A 213 4.48 25.17 -40.93
CA LEU A 213 4.42 23.77 -40.49
C LEU A 213 3.13 23.47 -39.72
N GLU A 214 2.56 22.27 -39.90
CA GLU A 214 1.42 21.81 -39.08
C GLU A 214 1.77 21.71 -37.58
N ARG A 215 3.07 21.62 -37.25
CA ARG A 215 3.62 21.27 -35.93
C ARG A 215 4.99 21.93 -35.67
N GLY A 216 5.13 23.21 -36.00
CA GLY A 216 6.33 24.00 -35.69
C GLY A 216 6.16 24.89 -34.46
N VAL A 217 7.19 24.96 -33.62
CA VAL A 217 7.29 25.91 -32.48
C VAL A 217 8.70 26.51 -32.47
N VAL A 218 8.82 27.81 -32.21
CA VAL A 218 10.07 28.50 -31.83
C VAL A 218 9.91 28.96 -30.38
N GLY A 219 10.99 28.95 -29.59
CA GLY A 219 11.01 29.57 -28.26
C GLY A 219 12.43 29.81 -27.76
N ASN A 220 12.58 30.71 -26.79
CA ASN A 220 13.86 31.01 -26.15
C ASN A 220 14.38 29.80 -25.34
N ALA A 221 15.69 29.53 -25.43
CA ALA A 221 16.39 28.51 -24.64
C ALA A 221 16.16 28.63 -23.13
N GLU A 222 16.05 29.85 -22.58
CA GLU A 222 15.79 30.04 -21.15
C GLU A 222 14.40 29.51 -20.75
N PHE A 223 13.35 29.92 -21.47
CA PHE A 223 11.98 29.42 -21.25
C PHE A 223 11.92 27.90 -21.39
N ALA A 224 12.59 27.37 -22.42
CA ALA A 224 12.67 25.94 -22.69
C ALA A 224 13.39 25.15 -21.58
N LEU A 225 14.34 25.76 -20.88
CA LEU A 225 15.01 25.21 -19.67
C LEU A 225 14.13 25.32 -18.42
N GLN A 226 13.41 26.42 -18.23
CA GLN A 226 12.49 26.61 -17.10
C GLN A 226 11.32 25.59 -17.15
N GLU A 227 10.66 25.43 -18.31
CA GLU A 227 9.63 24.39 -18.50
C GLU A 227 10.18 22.95 -18.46
N LEU A 228 11.48 22.75 -18.70
CA LEU A 228 12.15 21.47 -18.46
C LEU A 228 12.41 21.17 -16.98
N ALA A 229 12.72 22.20 -16.19
CA ALA A 229 12.88 22.10 -14.74
C ALA A 229 11.52 21.92 -14.03
N ARG A 230 10.43 22.31 -14.68
CA ARG A 230 9.06 22.12 -14.21
C ARG A 230 8.73 20.63 -14.04
N PRO A 231 8.12 20.21 -12.92
CA PRO A 231 7.91 18.79 -12.62
C PRO A 231 6.82 18.14 -13.50
N GLU A 232 7.15 17.40 -14.55
CA GLU A 232 6.12 16.69 -15.35
C GLU A 232 5.53 15.45 -14.65
N ILE A 233 4.19 15.33 -14.67
CA ILE A 233 3.44 14.13 -14.29
C ILE A 233 3.47 13.09 -15.43
N LYS A 234 4.34 12.08 -15.32
CA LYS A 234 4.43 10.95 -16.26
C LYS A 234 3.07 10.23 -16.42
N GLN A 235 2.32 10.55 -17.47
CA GLN A 235 1.03 9.93 -17.73
C GLN A 235 1.21 8.45 -18.14
N VAL A 236 0.73 7.54 -17.29
CA VAL A 236 0.77 6.08 -17.54
C VAL A 236 -0.63 5.56 -17.81
N LYS A 237 -0.89 5.13 -19.05
CA LYS A 237 -2.13 4.41 -19.40
C LYS A 237 -2.15 3.07 -18.67
N SER A 238 -3.12 2.88 -17.79
CA SER A 238 -3.25 1.68 -16.97
C SER A 238 -3.55 0.46 -17.86
N GLN A 239 -2.89 -0.68 -17.60
CA GLN A 239 -3.12 -1.91 -18.35
C GLN A 239 -4.45 -2.55 -17.91
N PRO A 240 -5.39 -2.82 -18.83
CA PRO A 240 -6.67 -3.45 -18.50
C PRO A 240 -6.46 -4.87 -17.99
N SER A 241 -6.97 -5.16 -16.80
CA SER A 241 -7.07 -6.54 -16.29
C SER A 241 -8.49 -7.05 -16.51
N VAL A 242 -8.63 -8.20 -17.19
CA VAL A 242 -9.93 -8.80 -17.52
C VAL A 242 -10.39 -9.73 -16.40
N PHE A 243 -11.63 -9.51 -15.94
CA PHE A 243 -12.33 -10.30 -14.92
C PHE A 243 -13.77 -10.59 -15.35
N VAL A 244 -14.40 -11.55 -14.68
CA VAL A 244 -15.85 -11.76 -14.74
C VAL A 244 -16.46 -11.20 -13.45
N LEU A 245 -17.46 -10.35 -13.60
CA LEU A 245 -18.32 -9.84 -12.53
C LEU A 245 -19.55 -10.75 -12.42
N ARG A 246 -19.74 -11.37 -11.26
CA ARG A 246 -20.81 -12.32 -10.95
C ARG A 246 -21.83 -11.70 -10.03
N VAL A 247 -23.11 -11.92 -10.34
CA VAL A 247 -24.24 -11.57 -9.47
C VAL A 247 -25.10 -12.82 -9.29
N GLY A 248 -25.27 -13.27 -8.05
CA GLY A 248 -25.89 -14.58 -7.75
C GLY A 248 -24.87 -15.71 -7.59
N ASP A 249 -25.38 -16.94 -7.53
CA ASP A 249 -24.61 -18.15 -7.25
C ASP A 249 -24.43 -18.99 -8.51
N VAL A 250 -23.26 -18.86 -9.15
CA VAL A 250 -22.91 -19.55 -10.40
C VAL A 250 -22.71 -21.05 -10.19
N GLU A 251 -22.32 -21.49 -8.98
CA GLU A 251 -22.02 -22.91 -8.71
C GLU A 251 -23.29 -23.74 -8.46
N SER A 252 -24.27 -23.19 -7.72
CA SER A 252 -25.54 -23.92 -7.46
C SER A 252 -26.68 -23.57 -8.40
N ARG A 253 -26.73 -22.34 -8.94
CA ARG A 253 -27.90 -21.80 -9.66
C ARG A 253 -27.49 -20.90 -10.84
N ALA A 254 -26.73 -21.47 -11.76
CA ALA A 254 -26.28 -20.82 -13.00
C ALA A 254 -27.41 -20.16 -13.83
N GLU A 255 -28.66 -20.66 -13.77
CA GLU A 255 -29.82 -20.05 -14.45
C GLU A 255 -30.32 -18.75 -13.79
N GLU A 256 -30.08 -18.55 -12.49
CA GLU A 256 -30.39 -17.30 -11.77
C GLU A 256 -29.22 -16.32 -11.76
N ALA A 257 -28.01 -16.78 -12.10
CA ALA A 257 -26.78 -16.02 -11.98
C ALA A 257 -26.46 -15.20 -13.24
N ILE A 258 -25.91 -14.00 -13.05
CA ILE A 258 -25.51 -13.10 -14.14
C ILE A 258 -23.98 -12.97 -14.14
N GLU A 259 -23.34 -13.38 -15.24
CA GLU A 259 -21.92 -13.15 -15.51
C GLU A 259 -21.74 -12.00 -16.52
N ILE A 260 -21.03 -10.95 -16.11
CA ILE A 260 -20.67 -9.79 -16.93
C ILE A 260 -19.15 -9.76 -17.12
N TYR A 261 -18.68 -9.72 -18.35
CA TYR A 261 -17.25 -9.53 -18.64
C TYR A 261 -16.87 -8.07 -18.41
N VAL A 262 -15.87 -7.84 -17.55
CA VAL A 262 -15.45 -6.50 -17.13
C VAL A 262 -13.94 -6.29 -17.32
N LYS A 263 -13.57 -5.05 -17.65
CA LYS A 263 -12.17 -4.58 -17.72
C LYS A 263 -11.91 -3.62 -16.57
N THR A 264 -10.96 -3.97 -15.72
CA THR A 264 -10.56 -3.15 -14.58
C THR A 264 -9.27 -2.40 -14.86
N TYR A 265 -9.23 -1.12 -14.50
CA TYR A 265 -8.06 -0.23 -14.64
C TYR A 265 -7.74 0.37 -13.26
N LYS A 266 -6.47 0.61 -12.93
CA LYS A 266 -6.14 1.41 -11.74
C LYS A 266 -6.54 2.86 -11.98
N TYR A 267 -7.31 3.44 -11.06
CA TYR A 267 -7.53 4.88 -10.99
C TYR A 267 -6.42 5.53 -10.16
N THR A 268 -6.15 5.01 -8.95
CA THR A 268 -5.03 5.44 -8.12
C THR A 268 -3.98 4.34 -8.00
N ALA A 269 -2.71 4.73 -7.91
CA ALA A 269 -1.58 3.83 -7.67
C ALA A 269 -0.52 4.56 -6.86
N LYS A 270 0.10 3.88 -5.88
CA LYS A 270 1.17 4.49 -5.07
C LYS A 270 2.47 4.55 -5.87
N ALA A 271 2.83 5.73 -6.37
CA ALA A 271 4.16 5.99 -6.88
C ALA A 271 5.18 5.85 -5.73
N SER A 272 6.26 5.11 -5.97
CA SER A 272 7.33 4.82 -5.01
C SER A 272 8.69 5.22 -5.59
N LEU A 273 9.63 5.56 -4.70
CA LEU A 273 11.01 5.84 -5.09
C LEU A 273 11.66 4.57 -5.65
N PRO A 274 12.42 4.64 -6.76
CA PRO A 274 13.31 3.58 -7.21
C PRO A 274 14.22 3.05 -6.09
N SER A 275 14.46 1.74 -6.10
CA SER A 275 15.32 1.09 -5.09
C SER A 275 16.80 1.42 -5.33
N ILE A 276 17.46 2.02 -4.35
CA ILE A 276 18.87 2.38 -4.41
C ILE A 276 19.73 1.16 -4.07
N LYS A 277 20.49 0.67 -5.06
CA LYS A 277 21.50 -0.39 -4.89
C LYS A 277 22.72 0.16 -4.13
N ARG A 278 23.31 -0.65 -3.26
CA ARG A 278 24.59 -0.32 -2.60
C ARG A 278 25.77 -0.71 -3.51
N PHE A 279 26.70 0.21 -3.69
CA PHE A 279 27.97 0.00 -4.38
C PHE A 279 29.12 0.28 -3.42
N ALA A 280 30.26 -0.36 -3.67
CA ALA A 280 31.54 -0.05 -3.03
C ALA A 280 32.60 0.22 -4.09
N ARG A 281 33.53 1.15 -3.80
CA ARG A 281 34.72 1.36 -4.63
C ARG A 281 35.59 0.11 -4.53
N ARG A 282 35.91 -0.52 -5.66
CA ARG A 282 36.97 -1.54 -5.70
C ARG A 282 38.29 -0.84 -5.39
N VAL A 283 38.88 -1.15 -4.25
CA VAL A 283 40.30 -0.90 -4.02
C VAL A 283 41.06 -1.95 -4.84
N LYS A 284 42.00 -1.53 -5.69
CA LYS A 284 42.99 -2.46 -6.27
C LYS A 284 43.80 -2.99 -5.07
N GLY A 285 43.68 -4.28 -4.76
CA GLY A 285 44.63 -4.96 -3.88
C GLY A 285 45.85 -5.36 -4.70
N ASP A 286 47.02 -5.44 -4.07
CA ASP A 286 48.30 -5.67 -4.78
C ASP A 286 48.51 -7.13 -5.26
N ASP A 287 47.48 -7.99 -5.16
CA ASP A 287 47.55 -9.45 -5.32
C ASP A 287 46.76 -10.02 -6.55
N GLU A 288 46.43 -9.21 -7.56
CA GLU A 288 45.85 -9.68 -8.85
C GLU A 288 46.67 -9.22 -10.07
N ASP A 289 47.94 -9.63 -10.13
CA ASP A 289 48.71 -9.67 -11.39
C ASP A 289 48.50 -11.03 -12.12
N GLU A 290 48.95 -11.16 -13.37
CA GLU A 290 48.80 -12.36 -14.24
C GLU A 290 47.36 -12.76 -14.70
N SER A 291 46.61 -11.83 -15.32
CA SER A 291 45.57 -12.19 -16.32
C SER A 291 45.36 -11.11 -17.39
N ARG A 292 46.41 -10.86 -18.19
CA ARG A 292 46.47 -9.77 -19.16
C ARG A 292 46.13 -10.24 -20.59
N MET A 293 44.99 -9.76 -21.12
CA MET A 293 44.77 -9.62 -22.57
C MET A 293 44.23 -8.23 -22.89
N GLN A 294 44.54 -7.73 -24.08
CA GLN A 294 44.46 -6.31 -24.43
C GLN A 294 43.03 -5.85 -24.71
N LEU A 295 42.70 -4.64 -24.26
CA LEU A 295 42.07 -3.58 -25.07
C LEU A 295 42.21 -2.24 -24.33
N ASP A 296 42.94 -1.32 -24.97
CA ASP A 296 43.07 0.15 -24.81
C ASP A 296 43.35 0.79 -23.43
N ASP A 297 44.31 1.72 -23.43
CA ASP A 297 44.71 2.54 -22.28
C ASP A 297 43.69 3.68 -22.04
N ASP A 298 42.64 3.37 -21.29
CA ASP A 298 41.61 4.31 -20.83
C ASP A 298 41.83 4.62 -19.34
N GLU A 299 41.92 5.90 -18.96
CA GLU A 299 42.46 6.38 -17.67
C GLU A 299 41.77 5.81 -16.41
N ASP A 300 42.38 5.94 -15.21
CA ASP A 300 42.03 5.33 -13.90
C ASP A 300 40.55 5.50 -13.43
N LYS A 301 39.62 4.86 -14.15
CA LYS A 301 38.19 4.89 -13.90
C LYS A 301 37.88 4.06 -12.66
N VAL A 302 37.42 4.75 -11.62
CA VAL A 302 37.13 4.18 -10.29
C VAL A 302 36.04 3.11 -10.40
N ILE A 303 36.43 1.83 -10.41
CA ILE A 303 35.51 0.71 -10.63
C ILE A 303 34.63 0.48 -9.39
N TRP A 304 33.41 1.02 -9.42
CA TRP A 304 32.38 0.74 -8.44
C TRP A 304 31.77 -0.65 -8.70
N THR A 305 31.76 -1.51 -7.68
CA THR A 305 31.17 -2.86 -7.75
C THR A 305 29.90 -2.92 -6.90
N GLN A 306 28.83 -3.54 -7.39
CA GLN A 306 27.58 -3.69 -6.64
C GLN A 306 27.77 -4.68 -5.49
N LEU A 307 27.37 -4.31 -4.27
CA LEU A 307 27.45 -5.21 -3.12
C LEU A 307 26.32 -6.26 -3.18
N ALA A 308 26.70 -7.54 -3.10
CA ALA A 308 25.78 -8.66 -2.89
C ALA A 308 25.58 -8.91 -1.40
N ARG A 309 24.34 -9.12 -0.94
CA ARG A 309 24.05 -9.46 0.46
C ARG A 309 24.07 -10.97 0.66
N ARG A 310 25.18 -11.49 1.21
CA ARG A 310 25.20 -12.81 1.86
C ARG A 310 24.46 -12.72 3.20
N THR A 311 23.66 -13.74 3.50
CA THR A 311 23.03 -13.93 4.82
C THR A 311 23.53 -15.27 5.34
N GLU A 312 23.95 -15.32 6.60
CA GLU A 312 24.35 -16.56 7.27
C GLU A 312 23.54 -16.68 8.57
N TYR A 313 23.24 -17.90 9.00
CA TYR A 313 22.42 -18.19 10.16
C TYR A 313 23.26 -18.84 11.24
N PHE A 314 23.03 -18.43 12.48
CA PHE A 314 23.71 -18.93 13.66
C PHE A 314 22.67 -19.27 14.72
N ILE A 315 22.81 -20.42 15.36
CA ILE A 315 22.07 -20.77 16.57
C ILE A 315 22.99 -20.52 17.76
N ASP A 316 22.52 -19.66 18.67
CA ASP A 316 23.08 -19.55 20.01
C ASP A 316 22.65 -20.77 20.82
N ARG A 317 23.63 -21.55 21.31
CA ARG A 317 23.41 -22.68 22.24
C ARG A 317 23.91 -22.36 23.66
N GLY A 318 24.00 -21.09 24.02
CA GLY A 318 24.28 -20.62 25.37
C GLY A 318 23.14 -20.94 26.35
N ASP A 319 23.14 -22.17 26.89
CA ASP A 319 22.26 -22.57 28.00
C ASP A 319 22.62 -21.84 29.31
N GLY A 320 22.15 -20.59 29.45
CA GLY A 320 21.65 -20.05 30.72
C GLY A 320 22.63 -19.80 31.87
N GLU A 321 23.64 -18.94 31.67
CA GLU A 321 24.21 -18.13 32.76
C GLU A 321 23.97 -16.63 32.47
N GLU A 322 22.84 -16.09 32.98
CA GLU A 322 22.75 -14.66 33.29
C GLU A 322 23.58 -14.35 34.56
N ASP A 323 24.00 -13.09 34.74
CA ASP A 323 24.83 -12.56 35.84
C ASP A 323 26.32 -12.98 35.90
N SER A 324 27.13 -12.32 35.08
CA SER A 324 28.51 -11.95 35.44
C SER A 324 28.90 -10.58 34.84
N GLU A 325 28.57 -9.48 35.53
CA GLU A 325 29.02 -8.13 35.14
C GLU A 325 30.58 -8.05 35.19
N GLY A 326 31.23 -8.04 34.02
CA GLY A 326 32.66 -7.80 33.88
C GLY A 326 33.06 -7.43 32.44
N ASP A 327 33.80 -6.33 32.27
CA ASP A 327 34.13 -5.71 30.97
C ASP A 327 35.17 -6.50 30.13
N ALA A 328 34.90 -7.78 29.82
CA ALA A 328 35.85 -8.68 29.16
C ALA A 328 35.21 -9.76 28.24
N GLU A 329 33.97 -9.56 27.76
CA GLU A 329 33.20 -10.62 27.08
C GLU A 329 33.17 -10.58 25.53
N ASP A 330 33.47 -9.45 24.88
CA ASP A 330 33.32 -9.32 23.42
C ASP A 330 34.21 -10.30 22.61
N GLU A 331 35.33 -10.76 23.16
CA GLU A 331 36.20 -11.76 22.51
C GLU A 331 35.75 -13.22 22.73
N ARG A 332 34.82 -13.51 23.65
CA ARG A 332 34.45 -14.89 24.03
C ARG A 332 33.11 -15.38 23.51
N LYS A 333 32.19 -14.50 23.15
CA LYS A 333 30.86 -14.89 22.63
C LYS A 333 30.88 -15.42 21.19
N GLY A 334 32.02 -15.39 20.51
CA GLY A 334 32.19 -15.97 19.17
C GLY A 334 32.12 -17.50 19.12
N ASP A 335 32.65 -18.20 20.14
CA ASP A 335 32.80 -19.66 20.13
C ASP A 335 31.48 -20.44 20.41
N ALA A 336 30.41 -19.76 20.82
CA ALA A 336 29.12 -20.38 21.17
C ALA A 336 28.08 -20.40 20.01
N LEU A 337 28.40 -19.79 18.87
CA LEU A 337 27.49 -19.60 17.74
C LEU A 337 27.65 -20.69 16.68
N GLU A 338 26.80 -21.72 16.73
CA GLU A 338 26.82 -22.79 15.73
C GLU A 338 26.20 -22.29 14.42
N LYS A 339 27.00 -22.25 13.36
CA LYS A 339 26.54 -21.89 12.01
C LYS A 339 25.62 -23.00 11.46
N VAL A 340 24.45 -22.59 10.97
CA VAL A 340 23.41 -23.48 10.43
C VAL A 340 23.12 -23.12 8.98
N GLU A 341 22.99 -24.14 8.13
CA GLU A 341 22.67 -23.94 6.72
C GLU A 341 21.17 -23.79 6.49
N LYS A 342 20.81 -23.06 5.42
CA LYS A 342 19.41 -22.64 5.15
C LYS A 342 18.42 -23.82 5.09
N GLU A 343 18.87 -24.98 4.64
CA GLU A 343 18.06 -26.19 4.45
C GLU A 343 17.57 -26.81 5.77
N GLU A 344 18.27 -26.58 6.89
CA GLU A 344 17.90 -27.11 8.21
C GLU A 344 16.82 -26.26 8.92
N LEU A 345 16.50 -25.08 8.38
CA LEU A 345 15.62 -24.09 9.00
C LEU A 345 14.13 -24.31 8.66
N VAL A 346 13.43 -25.08 9.51
CA VAL A 346 11.97 -25.22 9.41
C VAL A 346 11.25 -23.93 9.81
N ARG A 347 10.30 -23.47 8.99
CA ARG A 347 9.53 -22.24 9.20
C ARG A 347 8.59 -22.33 10.41
N GLY A 348 8.96 -21.70 11.52
CA GLY A 348 8.12 -21.56 12.71
C GLY A 348 7.11 -20.40 12.60
N PHE A 349 5.84 -20.66 12.94
CA PHE A 349 4.83 -19.63 13.17
C PHE A 349 4.53 -19.49 14.66
N LYS A 350 4.44 -18.26 15.17
CA LYS A 350 4.12 -18.01 16.58
C LYS A 350 2.60 -18.10 16.81
N TYR A 351 2.17 -19.04 17.66
CA TYR A 351 0.79 -19.22 18.08
C TYR A 351 0.67 -18.94 19.59
N GLY A 352 0.30 -17.72 19.93
CA GLY A 352 0.31 -17.24 21.32
C GLY A 352 1.73 -17.21 21.90
N ALA A 353 1.97 -17.99 22.94
CA ALA A 353 3.29 -18.15 23.56
C ALA A 353 4.17 -19.22 22.88
N SER A 354 3.60 -20.11 22.08
CA SER A 354 4.30 -21.27 21.48
C SER A 354 4.73 -21.00 20.04
N TYR A 355 5.80 -21.67 19.61
CA TYR A 355 6.20 -21.74 18.20
C TYR A 355 5.72 -23.06 17.62
N VAL A 356 4.99 -23.00 16.52
CA VAL A 356 4.51 -24.17 15.77
C VAL A 356 5.38 -24.29 14.51
N PRO A 357 6.23 -25.31 14.38
CA PRO A 357 6.95 -25.57 13.14
C PRO A 357 5.95 -25.97 12.06
N CYS A 358 6.00 -25.28 10.92
CA CYS A 358 5.21 -25.58 9.74
C CYS A 358 6.17 -25.90 8.59
N PRO A 359 6.41 -27.18 8.28
CA PRO A 359 6.95 -27.55 6.98
C PRO A 359 6.05 -26.95 5.89
N ASP A 360 6.64 -26.48 4.80
CA ASP A 360 5.85 -25.94 3.70
C ASP A 360 4.89 -27.02 3.13
N ASP A 361 3.78 -26.56 2.54
CA ASP A 361 2.63 -27.36 2.07
C ASP A 361 1.81 -28.13 3.13
N THR A 362 2.13 -28.04 4.43
CA THR A 362 1.36 -28.70 5.51
C THR A 362 -0.11 -28.21 5.63
N PHE A 363 -0.42 -26.98 5.18
CA PHE A 363 -1.76 -26.40 5.29
C PHE A 363 -2.37 -26.07 3.92
N PRO A 364 -3.57 -26.58 3.58
CA PRO A 364 -4.23 -26.27 2.32
C PRO A 364 -4.66 -24.79 2.27
N LYS A 365 -4.27 -24.11 1.19
CA LYS A 365 -4.70 -22.73 0.89
C LYS A 365 -6.21 -22.69 0.64
N LEU A 366 -6.83 -21.54 0.91
CA LEU A 366 -8.26 -21.34 0.66
C LEU A 366 -8.56 -21.48 -0.85
N PRO A 367 -9.45 -22.39 -1.29
CA PRO A 367 -9.83 -22.45 -2.70
C PRO A 367 -10.62 -21.20 -3.08
N THR A 368 -10.16 -20.50 -4.11
CA THR A 368 -10.76 -19.27 -4.64
C THR A 368 -10.70 -19.28 -6.16
N LEU A 369 -11.74 -18.74 -6.81
CA LEU A 369 -11.80 -18.56 -8.26
C LEU A 369 -11.57 -17.09 -8.60
N LYS A 370 -10.83 -16.83 -9.69
CA LYS A 370 -10.58 -15.48 -10.21
C LYS A 370 -11.89 -14.83 -10.69
N GLY A 371 -12.24 -13.69 -10.10
CA GLY A 371 -13.46 -12.97 -10.44
C GLY A 371 -13.78 -11.85 -9.46
N ILE A 372 -14.88 -11.14 -9.74
CA ILE A 372 -15.52 -10.20 -8.82
C ILE A 372 -16.93 -10.71 -8.55
N GLU A 373 -17.29 -10.96 -7.29
CA GLU A 373 -18.58 -11.54 -6.89
C GLU A 373 -19.34 -10.54 -6.03
N ILE A 374 -20.53 -10.10 -6.47
CA ILE A 374 -21.36 -9.18 -5.69
C ILE A 374 -22.05 -9.95 -4.56
N CYS A 375 -21.69 -9.62 -3.32
CA CYS A 375 -22.24 -10.22 -2.11
C CYS A 375 -23.57 -9.59 -1.67
N GLY A 376 -23.85 -8.33 -2.06
CA GLY A 376 -25.09 -7.63 -1.74
C GLY A 376 -25.02 -6.12 -1.97
N PHE A 377 -26.13 -5.43 -1.75
CA PHE A 377 -26.27 -3.98 -1.95
C PHE A 377 -26.70 -3.26 -0.67
N PHE A 378 -26.22 -2.04 -0.46
CA PHE A 378 -26.49 -1.23 0.73
C PHE A 378 -26.53 0.26 0.37
N LYS A 379 -27.18 1.10 1.19
CA LYS A 379 -27.28 2.55 0.93
C LYS A 379 -25.96 3.26 1.23
N ALA A 380 -25.54 4.20 0.38
CA ALA A 380 -24.30 4.96 0.51
C ALA A 380 -24.11 5.59 1.91
N LYS A 381 -25.20 6.01 2.57
CA LYS A 381 -25.20 6.59 3.93
C LYS A 381 -24.65 5.68 5.03
N HIS A 382 -24.48 4.38 4.79
CA HIS A 382 -23.83 3.46 5.73
C HIS A 382 -22.32 3.25 5.46
N PHE A 383 -21.84 3.68 4.29
CA PHE A 383 -20.41 3.71 3.98
C PHE A 383 -19.74 4.86 4.74
N LYS A 384 -18.54 4.63 5.29
CA LYS A 384 -17.77 5.67 5.99
C LYS A 384 -16.40 5.79 5.33
N ARG A 385 -16.01 7.01 4.95
CA ARG A 385 -14.76 7.30 4.23
C ARG A 385 -13.49 6.71 4.88
N TRP A 386 -13.43 6.61 6.20
CA TRP A 386 -12.30 6.01 6.92
C TRP A 386 -12.18 4.47 6.74
N GLN A 387 -13.16 3.82 6.12
CA GLN A 387 -13.11 2.40 5.75
C GLN A 387 -12.52 2.17 4.36
N GLU A 388 -12.15 3.22 3.62
CA GLU A 388 -11.46 3.14 2.34
C GLU A 388 -10.02 2.64 2.53
N MET A 389 -9.65 1.54 1.88
CA MET A 389 -8.28 1.01 1.91
C MET A 389 -7.70 0.78 0.50
N GLY A 390 -6.38 0.93 0.39
CA GLY A 390 -5.59 0.50 -0.76
C GLY A 390 -5.70 1.41 -1.99
N GLU A 391 -5.66 0.79 -3.17
CA GLU A 391 -5.78 1.46 -4.48
C GLU A 391 -7.23 1.42 -4.96
N VAL A 392 -7.65 2.48 -5.65
CA VAL A 392 -8.98 2.59 -6.29
C VAL A 392 -8.89 2.09 -7.73
N TYR A 393 -9.88 1.30 -8.15
CA TYR A 393 -9.94 0.73 -9.49
C TYR A 393 -11.24 1.13 -10.19
N TYR A 394 -11.14 1.55 -11.45
CA TYR A 394 -12.30 1.61 -12.34
C TYR A 394 -12.66 0.20 -12.81
N VAL A 395 -13.96 -0.06 -12.96
CA VAL A 395 -14.52 -1.29 -13.50
C VAL A 395 -15.53 -0.91 -14.57
N PHE A 396 -15.15 -1.11 -15.84
CA PHE A 396 -16.00 -0.94 -17.01
C PHE A 396 -16.49 -2.31 -17.51
N GLY A 397 -17.51 -2.34 -18.36
CA GLY A 397 -17.80 -3.53 -19.15
C GLY A 397 -16.63 -3.86 -20.08
N ASP A 398 -16.66 -5.03 -20.71
CA ASP A 398 -15.74 -5.34 -21.80
C ASP A 398 -15.93 -4.34 -22.96
N THR A 399 -14.92 -3.50 -23.22
CA THR A 399 -14.92 -2.47 -24.29
C THR A 399 -15.21 -3.03 -25.67
N ASP A 400 -14.93 -4.32 -25.87
CA ASP A 400 -14.95 -4.96 -27.19
C ASP A 400 -16.31 -5.63 -27.45
N LYS A 401 -17.20 -5.65 -26.45
CA LYS A 401 -18.51 -6.32 -26.48
C LYS A 401 -19.63 -5.40 -26.01
N ALA A 402 -20.33 -4.77 -26.95
CA ALA A 402 -21.42 -3.81 -26.66
C ALA A 402 -22.49 -4.34 -25.67
N MET A 403 -22.86 -5.62 -25.76
CA MET A 403 -23.81 -6.25 -24.82
C MET A 403 -23.33 -6.20 -23.36
N GLN A 404 -22.02 -6.30 -23.11
CA GLN A 404 -21.43 -6.26 -21.77
C GLN A 404 -21.41 -4.83 -21.21
N GLN A 405 -21.22 -3.83 -22.07
CA GLN A 405 -21.41 -2.42 -21.69
C GLN A 405 -22.87 -2.14 -21.32
N VAL A 406 -23.84 -2.60 -22.12
CA VAL A 406 -25.27 -2.42 -21.83
C VAL A 406 -25.66 -3.11 -20.51
N ALA A 407 -25.15 -4.32 -20.27
CA ALA A 407 -25.37 -5.04 -19.02
C ALA A 407 -24.85 -4.22 -17.81
N LEU A 408 -23.59 -3.78 -17.82
CA LEU A 408 -23.02 -3.01 -16.71
C LEU A 408 -23.68 -1.63 -16.56
N SER A 409 -23.93 -0.90 -17.65
CA SER A 409 -24.67 0.37 -17.63
C SER A 409 -26.05 0.22 -16.98
N SER A 410 -26.77 -0.88 -17.25
CA SER A 410 -28.08 -1.11 -16.64
C SER A 410 -27.99 -1.32 -15.13
N LEU A 411 -26.97 -2.06 -14.65
CA LEU A 411 -26.68 -2.24 -13.23
C LEU A 411 -26.27 -0.91 -12.56
N VAL A 412 -25.32 -0.16 -13.14
CA VAL A 412 -24.84 1.13 -12.60
C VAL A 412 -25.98 2.14 -12.51
N LYS A 413 -26.79 2.27 -13.57
CA LYS A 413 -27.95 3.18 -13.58
C LYS A 413 -29.05 2.73 -12.60
N ALA A 414 -29.24 1.44 -12.36
CA ALA A 414 -30.16 0.95 -11.33
C ALA A 414 -29.66 1.26 -9.91
N MET A 415 -28.36 1.07 -9.65
CA MET A 415 -27.72 1.39 -8.37
C MET A 415 -27.75 2.89 -8.06
N ALA A 416 -27.45 3.74 -9.04
CA ALA A 416 -27.51 5.20 -8.91
C ALA A 416 -28.95 5.70 -8.68
N LYS A 417 -29.91 5.30 -9.53
CA LYS A 417 -31.30 5.77 -9.44
C LYS A 417 -32.05 5.28 -8.19
N SER A 418 -31.69 4.11 -7.64
CA SER A 418 -32.43 3.51 -6.52
C SER A 418 -31.83 3.86 -5.15
N GLU A 419 -31.93 5.13 -4.74
CA GLU A 419 -31.51 5.63 -3.42
C GLU A 419 -29.99 5.61 -3.15
N GLU A 420 -29.15 5.80 -4.17
CA GLU A 420 -27.67 5.80 -4.05
C GLU A 420 -27.16 4.52 -3.36
N LYS A 421 -27.31 3.37 -4.04
CA LYS A 421 -26.86 2.08 -3.51
C LYS A 421 -25.45 1.74 -3.98
N PHE A 422 -24.62 1.33 -3.04
CA PHE A 422 -23.32 0.73 -3.29
C PHE A 422 -23.43 -0.80 -3.23
N ALA A 423 -22.54 -1.51 -3.92
CA ALA A 423 -22.45 -2.97 -3.83
C ALA A 423 -21.24 -3.38 -2.99
N ILE A 424 -21.37 -4.42 -2.16
CA ILE A 424 -20.23 -5.11 -1.54
C ILE A 424 -19.82 -6.22 -2.49
N ALA A 425 -18.53 -6.28 -2.83
CA ALA A 425 -17.99 -7.29 -3.75
C ALA A 425 -16.70 -7.92 -3.25
N ARG A 426 -16.60 -9.24 -3.40
CA ARG A 426 -15.37 -10.04 -3.22
C ARG A 426 -14.60 -10.04 -4.53
N TRP A 427 -13.32 -9.66 -4.53
CA TRP A 427 -12.43 -9.69 -5.69
C TRP A 427 -11.25 -10.63 -5.43
N VAL A 428 -11.07 -11.59 -6.33
CA VAL A 428 -9.93 -12.52 -6.38
C VAL A 428 -9.13 -12.25 -7.66
N LYS A 429 -7.84 -11.95 -7.54
CA LYS A 429 -7.01 -11.52 -8.68
C LYS A 429 -6.40 -12.66 -9.51
N LYS A 430 -6.16 -13.82 -8.89
CA LYS A 430 -5.69 -15.09 -9.48
C LYS A 430 -6.38 -16.23 -8.74
N ASP A 431 -6.63 -17.35 -9.43
CA ASP A 431 -7.17 -18.56 -8.82
C ASP A 431 -6.25 -19.08 -7.70
N GLY A 432 -6.85 -19.55 -6.60
CA GLY A 432 -6.13 -19.86 -5.35
C GLY A 432 -5.54 -18.65 -4.61
N GLY A 433 -5.74 -17.42 -5.11
CA GLY A 433 -5.27 -16.18 -4.51
C GLY A 433 -6.18 -15.65 -3.38
N GLU A 434 -5.61 -14.78 -2.54
CA GLU A 434 -6.31 -14.16 -1.42
C GLU A 434 -7.55 -13.35 -1.88
N PRO A 435 -8.74 -13.59 -1.29
CA PRO A 435 -9.94 -12.83 -1.62
C PRO A 435 -9.93 -11.49 -0.87
N LYS A 436 -10.07 -10.39 -1.61
CA LYS A 436 -10.27 -9.06 -1.04
C LYS A 436 -11.74 -8.70 -1.02
N VAL A 437 -12.23 -8.11 0.05
CA VAL A 437 -13.57 -7.50 0.07
C VAL A 437 -13.45 -6.01 -0.20
N GLY A 438 -14.40 -5.46 -0.95
CA GLY A 438 -14.44 -4.04 -1.28
C GLY A 438 -15.85 -3.56 -1.60
N VAL A 439 -15.96 -2.27 -1.86
CA VAL A 439 -17.21 -1.59 -2.20
C VAL A 439 -17.14 -1.05 -3.62
N MET A 440 -18.22 -1.21 -4.38
CA MET A 440 -18.39 -0.68 -5.73
C MET A 440 -19.39 0.49 -5.72
N TRP A 441 -18.89 1.69 -6.05
CA TRP A 441 -19.66 2.93 -6.18
C TRP A 441 -20.10 3.11 -7.65
N PRO A 442 -21.40 3.28 -7.95
CA PRO A 442 -21.90 3.58 -9.30
C PRO A 442 -21.60 5.02 -9.74
N MET A 443 -20.96 5.19 -10.89
CA MET A 443 -20.72 6.49 -11.53
C MET A 443 -21.42 6.56 -12.89
N THR A 444 -22.27 7.57 -13.05
CA THR A 444 -23.00 7.87 -14.30
C THR A 444 -22.65 9.30 -14.73
N ILE A 445 -21.99 9.46 -15.87
CA ILE A 445 -21.60 10.77 -16.42
C ILE A 445 -22.34 10.96 -17.75
N GLU A 446 -23.06 12.08 -17.91
CA GLU A 446 -23.82 12.35 -19.13
C GLU A 446 -22.88 12.48 -20.34
N GLY A 447 -23.28 11.85 -21.46
CA GLY A 447 -22.46 11.79 -22.68
C GLY A 447 -21.25 10.83 -22.63
N GLN A 448 -21.00 10.15 -21.51
CA GLN A 448 -19.88 9.20 -21.35
C GLN A 448 -20.38 7.78 -21.01
N MET A 449 -19.44 6.85 -20.79
CA MET A 449 -19.76 5.48 -20.34
C MET A 449 -19.99 5.44 -18.82
N ASP A 450 -21.00 4.69 -18.37
CA ASP A 450 -21.19 4.41 -16.95
C ASP A 450 -20.21 3.35 -16.45
N TYR A 451 -19.77 3.46 -15.20
CA TYR A 451 -18.79 2.54 -14.61
C TYR A 451 -18.98 2.37 -13.09
N LEU A 452 -18.30 1.38 -12.53
CA LEU A 452 -18.16 1.20 -11.08
C LEU A 452 -16.75 1.61 -10.64
N MET A 453 -16.63 2.26 -9.48
CA MET A 453 -15.35 2.45 -8.79
C MET A 453 -15.26 1.47 -7.63
N TRP A 454 -14.26 0.57 -7.65
CA TRP A 454 -13.99 -0.37 -6.57
C TRP A 454 -12.92 0.18 -5.62
N VAL A 455 -13.17 0.07 -4.31
CA VAL A 455 -12.24 0.39 -3.22
C VAL A 455 -12.18 -0.79 -2.24
N GLN A 456 -11.01 -1.13 -1.68
CA GLN A 456 -10.92 -2.20 -0.68
C GLN A 456 -11.54 -1.75 0.65
N MET A 457 -12.17 -2.68 1.37
CA MET A 457 -12.65 -2.51 2.74
C MET A 457 -11.75 -3.25 3.74
N PRO A 458 -11.73 -2.83 5.02
CA PRO A 458 -11.18 -3.63 6.12
C PRO A 458 -12.01 -4.89 6.39
N PHE A 459 -11.33 -5.97 6.75
CA PHE A 459 -11.93 -7.09 7.48
C PHE A 459 -12.15 -6.73 8.95
N ALA A 460 -12.85 -7.59 9.71
CA ALA A 460 -13.07 -7.37 11.14
C ALA A 460 -11.75 -7.24 11.92
N ASP A 461 -10.73 -8.01 11.53
CA ASP A 461 -9.42 -8.06 12.18
C ASP A 461 -8.53 -6.84 11.87
N ASP A 462 -8.83 -6.08 10.81
CA ASP A 462 -8.15 -4.81 10.48
C ASP A 462 -8.63 -3.65 11.38
N ILE A 463 -9.81 -3.76 12.01
CA ILE A 463 -10.46 -2.66 12.74
C ILE A 463 -9.97 -2.61 14.20
N ARG A 464 -9.07 -1.66 14.49
CA ARG A 464 -8.59 -1.39 15.85
C ARG A 464 -9.55 -0.45 16.60
N ASN A 465 -10.29 -0.99 17.57
CA ASN A 465 -11.28 -0.26 18.35
C ASN A 465 -10.66 0.39 19.61
N PHE A 466 -9.98 1.52 19.45
CA PHE A 466 -9.41 2.29 20.57
C PHE A 466 -10.48 3.14 21.28
N PRO A 467 -10.70 3.00 22.60
CA PRO A 467 -11.71 3.76 23.35
C PRO A 467 -11.18 5.12 23.81
N PHE A 468 -11.42 6.17 23.02
CA PHE A 468 -11.11 7.55 23.39
C PHE A 468 -12.20 8.18 24.28
N GLY A 469 -11.79 9.07 25.19
CA GLY A 469 -12.72 9.90 25.97
C GLY A 469 -13.43 10.93 25.09
N SER A 470 -14.72 11.22 25.37
CA SER A 470 -15.46 12.26 24.65
C SER A 470 -14.96 13.65 25.05
N LEU A 471 -14.59 14.46 24.07
CA LEU A 471 -14.13 15.83 24.27
C LEU A 471 -15.30 16.75 24.65
N ASP A 472 -16.41 16.67 23.91
CA ASP A 472 -17.59 17.53 24.11
C ASP A 472 -18.48 17.14 25.30
N LYS A 473 -18.36 15.92 25.86
CA LYS A 473 -19.26 15.40 26.90
C LYS A 473 -18.52 14.85 28.10
N LEU A 474 -18.01 15.77 28.92
CA LEU A 474 -17.43 15.43 30.23
C LEU A 474 -18.55 15.06 31.21
N VAL A 475 -18.54 13.80 31.66
CA VAL A 475 -19.50 13.24 32.61
C VAL A 475 -18.81 13.09 33.96
N SER A 476 -19.39 13.67 35.01
CA SER A 476 -18.89 13.53 36.38
C SER A 476 -19.09 12.10 36.90
N LYS A 477 -18.37 11.70 37.96
CA LYS A 477 -18.50 10.39 38.62
C LYS A 477 -19.90 10.10 39.17
N THR A 478 -20.77 11.11 39.24
CA THR A 478 -22.20 11.01 39.58
C THR A 478 -23.14 11.01 38.36
N ASN A 479 -22.61 10.74 37.17
CA ASN A 479 -23.31 10.65 35.87
C ASN A 479 -23.99 11.95 35.38
N ASN A 480 -23.69 13.09 35.99
CA ASN A 480 -24.15 14.41 35.53
C ASN A 480 -23.21 14.99 34.46
N THR A 481 -23.78 15.57 33.40
CA THR A 481 -23.05 16.31 32.36
C THR A 481 -22.47 17.61 32.91
N VAL A 482 -21.16 17.82 32.74
CA VAL A 482 -20.48 19.06 33.11
C VAL A 482 -20.51 20.02 31.93
N THR A 483 -21.14 21.18 32.10
CA THR A 483 -21.29 22.21 31.04
C THR A 483 -20.21 23.30 31.08
N SER A 484 -19.33 23.27 32.08
CA SER A 484 -18.20 24.19 32.22
C SER A 484 -17.03 23.46 32.88
N HIS A 485 -15.95 23.29 32.13
CA HIS A 485 -14.73 22.60 32.57
C HIS A 485 -13.52 23.21 31.84
N PRO A 486 -12.30 23.22 32.42
CA PRO A 486 -11.09 23.68 31.74
C PRO A 486 -10.66 22.92 30.47
N TYR A 487 -11.43 21.93 30.02
CA TYR A 487 -11.22 21.19 28.76
C TYR A 487 -12.40 21.31 27.78
N LEU A 488 -13.43 22.08 28.12
CA LEU A 488 -14.51 22.47 27.21
C LEU A 488 -14.23 23.91 26.75
N PRO A 489 -14.40 24.24 25.45
CA PRO A 489 -14.15 25.58 24.97
C PRO A 489 -15.15 26.59 25.56
N THR A 490 -14.73 27.85 25.69
CA THR A 490 -15.66 28.96 25.95
C THR A 490 -16.24 29.48 24.64
N LYS A 491 -17.40 30.15 24.68
CA LYS A 491 -18.00 30.78 23.50
C LYS A 491 -17.11 31.83 22.81
N GLU A 492 -16.19 32.42 23.57
CA GLU A 492 -15.18 33.35 23.06
C GLU A 492 -14.10 32.60 22.27
N GLN A 493 -13.69 31.42 22.75
CA GLN A 493 -12.77 30.52 22.04
C GLN A 493 -13.42 29.87 20.81
N GLU A 494 -14.71 29.50 20.88
CA GLU A 494 -15.50 29.05 19.73
C GLU A 494 -15.52 30.15 18.66
N SER A 495 -16.00 31.36 18.99
CA SER A 495 -16.12 32.46 18.03
C SER A 495 -14.78 32.97 17.47
N ALA A 496 -13.67 32.85 18.19
CA ALA A 496 -12.34 33.18 17.68
C ALA A 496 -11.82 32.09 16.73
N MET A 497 -12.09 30.81 17.01
CA MET A 497 -11.77 29.70 16.12
C MET A 497 -12.58 29.75 14.83
N ASP A 498 -13.88 30.06 14.91
CA ASP A 498 -14.75 30.24 13.74
C ASP A 498 -14.18 31.34 12.82
N ARG A 499 -13.83 32.51 13.38
CA ARG A 499 -13.20 33.61 12.63
C ARG A 499 -11.87 33.19 12.01
N PHE A 500 -11.02 32.47 12.75
CA PHE A 500 -9.75 31.96 12.23
C PHE A 500 -9.95 30.98 11.06
N VAL A 501 -10.97 30.11 11.10
CA VAL A 501 -11.31 29.20 10.00
C VAL A 501 -11.79 29.97 8.76
N ASP A 502 -12.71 30.92 8.92
CA ASP A 502 -13.19 31.77 7.82
C ASP A 502 -12.05 32.60 7.19
N GLU A 503 -11.16 33.17 8.02
CA GLU A 503 -10.02 33.95 7.55
C GLU A 503 -8.87 33.09 7.00
N MET A 504 -8.82 31.79 7.27
CA MET A 504 -7.86 30.84 6.69
C MET A 504 -8.38 30.08 5.46
N ASP A 505 -9.61 30.33 5.00
CA ASP A 505 -10.17 29.66 3.81
C ASP A 505 -9.23 29.73 2.58
N LEU A 506 -8.90 28.56 2.04
CA LEU A 506 -8.07 28.37 0.86
C LEU A 506 -8.88 28.24 -0.45
N MET A 507 -10.20 28.03 -0.38
CA MET A 507 -11.07 27.84 -1.56
C MET A 507 -11.15 29.10 -2.43
N ASN A 508 -10.93 30.28 -1.86
CA ASN A 508 -10.92 31.57 -2.54
C ASN A 508 -9.51 32.21 -2.61
N ALA A 509 -8.45 31.43 -2.39
CA ALA A 509 -7.09 31.95 -2.19
C ALA A 509 -6.18 31.89 -3.43
N GLY A 510 -6.58 31.16 -4.47
CA GLY A 510 -5.83 30.95 -5.71
C GLY A 510 -5.66 32.18 -6.59
N GLU A 511 -5.23 31.93 -7.82
CA GLU A 511 -5.16 32.94 -8.88
C GLU A 511 -6.56 33.32 -9.37
N LYS A 512 -6.65 34.26 -10.32
CA LYS A 512 -7.90 34.65 -10.95
C LYS A 512 -8.02 34.01 -12.32
N ASN A 513 -9.16 33.39 -12.60
CA ASN A 513 -9.48 32.88 -13.92
C ASN A 513 -9.82 34.04 -14.87
N GLU A 514 -9.96 33.75 -16.17
CA GLU A 514 -10.36 34.71 -17.21
C GLU A 514 -11.69 35.41 -16.89
N GLU A 515 -12.62 34.71 -16.22
CA GLU A 515 -13.91 35.24 -15.76
C GLU A 515 -13.80 36.11 -14.48
N GLY A 516 -12.60 36.21 -13.89
CA GLY A 516 -12.27 37.10 -12.76
C GLY A 516 -12.59 36.54 -11.37
N GLU A 517 -13.24 35.38 -11.28
CA GLU A 517 -13.40 34.56 -10.06
C GLU A 517 -12.05 33.96 -9.62
N ARG A 518 -11.98 33.42 -8.40
CA ARG A 518 -10.75 32.87 -7.80
C ARG A 518 -10.87 31.37 -7.58
N GLU A 519 -9.84 30.63 -7.98
CA GLU A 519 -9.77 29.19 -7.73
C GLU A 519 -9.30 28.83 -6.32
N PRO A 520 -9.53 27.57 -5.88
CA PRO A 520 -8.90 27.01 -4.69
C PRO A 520 -7.37 27.02 -4.83
N TRP A 521 -6.66 27.46 -3.79
CA TRP A 521 -5.19 27.47 -3.80
C TRP A 521 -4.58 26.07 -3.95
N PHE A 522 -5.19 25.06 -3.31
CA PHE A 522 -4.66 23.71 -3.24
C PHE A 522 -5.58 22.69 -3.93
N ASP A 523 -5.15 22.20 -5.10
CA ASP A 523 -5.74 21.04 -5.75
C ASP A 523 -4.79 19.84 -5.64
N VAL A 524 -5.29 18.75 -5.05
CA VAL A 524 -4.58 17.46 -4.93
C VAL A 524 -4.14 16.92 -6.30
N ARG A 525 -4.89 17.20 -7.37
CA ARG A 525 -4.56 16.79 -8.76
C ARG A 525 -3.34 17.49 -9.33
N LEU A 526 -3.04 18.71 -8.85
CA LEU A 526 -1.89 19.52 -9.26
C LEU A 526 -0.73 19.39 -8.27
N SER A 527 -0.95 18.75 -7.11
CA SER A 527 0.09 18.54 -6.10
C SER A 527 1.09 17.44 -6.50
N TYR A 528 2.38 17.80 -6.54
CA TYR A 528 3.48 16.88 -6.83
C TYR A 528 3.92 16.11 -5.58
N ASN A 529 4.52 14.94 -5.77
CA ASN A 529 5.27 14.28 -4.68
C ASN A 529 6.72 14.81 -4.69
N PRO A 530 7.09 15.72 -3.75
CA PRO A 530 8.37 16.42 -3.81
C PRO A 530 9.56 15.46 -3.71
N ALA A 531 9.44 14.34 -2.99
CA ALA A 531 10.52 13.38 -2.85
C ALA A 531 10.87 12.68 -4.19
N LEU A 532 9.88 12.39 -5.03
CA LEU A 532 10.11 11.78 -6.34
C LEU A 532 10.85 12.74 -7.28
N HIS A 533 10.41 14.00 -7.33
CA HIS A 533 11.01 15.00 -8.23
C HIS A 533 12.36 15.50 -7.70
N ARG A 534 12.53 15.67 -6.38
CA ARG A 534 13.83 16.01 -5.79
C ARG A 534 14.85 14.90 -5.95
N MET A 535 14.46 13.62 -5.87
CA MET A 535 15.39 12.51 -6.15
C MET A 535 15.74 12.42 -7.64
N LYS A 536 14.78 12.65 -8.55
CA LYS A 536 15.10 12.82 -9.99
C LYS A 536 16.14 13.94 -10.16
N GLN A 537 15.91 15.13 -9.59
CA GLN A 537 16.80 16.29 -9.71
C GLN A 537 18.21 16.02 -9.14
N ALA A 538 18.31 15.32 -8.01
CA ALA A 538 19.60 14.89 -7.46
C ALA A 538 20.37 13.97 -8.43
N LEU A 539 19.66 13.06 -9.09
CA LEU A 539 20.22 12.13 -10.09
C LEU A 539 20.40 12.76 -11.49
N LEU A 540 19.70 13.84 -11.82
CA LEU A 540 20.01 14.70 -12.97
C LEU A 540 21.38 15.34 -12.74
N HIS A 541 21.50 16.09 -11.65
CA HIS A 541 22.70 16.85 -11.30
C HIS A 541 23.94 15.95 -11.17
N ALA A 542 23.85 14.85 -10.42
CA ALA A 542 24.96 13.90 -10.21
C ALA A 542 25.29 13.02 -11.43
N ALA A 543 24.64 13.23 -12.59
CA ALA A 543 24.98 12.60 -13.86
C ALA A 543 25.57 13.58 -14.89
N VAL A 544 25.58 14.89 -14.58
CA VAL A 544 26.10 15.97 -15.44
C VAL A 544 27.30 16.68 -14.78
N VAL A 545 27.43 16.63 -13.46
CA VAL A 545 28.50 17.28 -12.67
C VAL A 545 29.47 16.26 -12.11
N ASP A 546 30.75 16.40 -12.45
CA ASP A 546 31.84 15.54 -11.95
C ASP A 546 32.21 15.80 -10.48
N ASP A 547 32.13 17.06 -10.02
CA ASP A 547 32.46 17.45 -8.64
C ASP A 547 31.29 18.12 -7.91
N ILE A 548 30.51 17.28 -7.23
CA ILE A 548 29.36 17.63 -6.38
C ILE A 548 29.76 18.57 -5.22
N SER A 549 31.06 18.70 -4.91
CA SER A 549 31.59 19.57 -3.86
C SER A 549 31.75 21.02 -4.32
N LYS A 550 32.02 21.23 -5.61
CA LYS A 550 32.13 22.57 -6.23
C LYS A 550 30.78 23.09 -6.66
N ASN A 551 30.01 22.24 -7.34
CA ASN A 551 28.66 22.54 -7.78
C ASN A 551 27.70 21.76 -6.87
N PRO A 552 27.10 22.38 -5.84
CA PRO A 552 26.11 21.73 -4.99
C PRO A 552 24.77 21.58 -5.72
N LEU A 553 23.95 20.61 -5.31
CA LEU A 553 22.62 20.38 -5.88
C LEU A 553 21.74 21.65 -5.79
N PRO A 554 21.31 22.27 -6.92
CA PRO A 554 20.48 23.49 -6.95
C PRO A 554 19.17 23.37 -6.15
N PRO A 555 18.43 24.45 -5.86
CA PRO A 555 17.16 24.41 -5.13
C PRO A 555 16.08 23.57 -5.84
N PRO A 556 15.04 23.11 -5.12
CA PRO A 556 13.87 22.52 -5.76
C PRO A 556 13.09 23.56 -6.57
N HIS A 557 12.54 23.16 -7.72
CA HIS A 557 11.69 24.02 -8.54
C HIS A 557 10.49 24.57 -7.73
N PRO A 558 10.08 25.85 -7.86
CA PRO A 558 9.04 26.47 -7.02
C PRO A 558 7.70 25.70 -6.94
N GLU A 559 7.22 25.10 -8.05
CA GLU A 559 6.01 24.27 -8.03
C GLU A 559 6.08 23.05 -7.08
N LEU A 560 7.28 22.62 -6.64
CA LEU A 560 7.45 21.55 -5.64
C LEU A 560 7.31 22.05 -4.19
N THR A 561 7.56 23.33 -3.93
CA THR A 561 7.50 23.97 -2.60
C THR A 561 6.25 24.84 -2.41
N LYS A 562 5.55 25.20 -3.49
CA LYS A 562 4.28 25.96 -3.57
C LYS A 562 3.22 25.60 -2.52
N TYR A 563 3.20 24.36 -2.05
CA TYR A 563 2.23 23.83 -1.08
C TYR A 563 2.83 23.47 0.29
N PHE A 564 4.08 23.82 0.57
CA PHE A 564 4.65 23.73 1.92
C PHE A 564 4.27 24.94 2.77
N ASP A 565 4.26 26.14 2.17
CA ASP A 565 3.87 27.39 2.82
C ASP A 565 2.45 27.82 2.41
N PRO A 566 1.63 28.33 3.35
CA PRO A 566 0.32 28.90 3.01
C PRO A 566 0.48 30.26 2.31
N PRO A 567 -0.44 30.62 1.39
CA PRO A 567 -0.26 31.80 0.55
C PRO A 567 -0.25 33.09 1.38
N LEU A 568 0.75 33.94 1.15
CA LEU A 568 1.02 35.16 1.94
C LEU A 568 -0.20 36.10 2.06
N ARG A 569 -1.13 36.06 1.10
CA ARG A 569 -2.40 36.80 1.13
C ARG A 569 -3.33 36.32 2.24
N VAL A 570 -3.42 35.01 2.47
CA VAL A 570 -4.26 34.41 3.52
C VAL A 570 -3.63 34.63 4.89
N LEU A 571 -2.30 34.48 5.04
CA LEU A 571 -1.59 34.85 6.27
C LEU A 571 -1.79 36.33 6.65
N LYS A 572 -1.85 37.24 5.67
CA LYS A 572 -2.15 38.66 5.90
C LYS A 572 -3.62 38.93 6.25
N ARG A 573 -4.56 38.07 5.82
CA ARG A 573 -5.99 38.15 6.18
C ARG A 573 -6.21 37.64 7.61
N ALA A 574 -5.73 36.44 7.91
CA ALA A 574 -5.94 35.75 9.19
C ALA A 574 -5.09 36.26 10.35
N ARG A 575 -4.28 37.29 10.16
CA ARG A 575 -3.31 37.75 11.16
C ARG A 575 -4.00 38.13 12.47
N ASP A 576 -5.08 38.88 12.39
CA ASP A 576 -5.76 39.44 13.56
C ASP A 576 -6.45 38.32 14.36
N ALA A 577 -7.10 37.36 13.69
CA ALA A 577 -7.65 36.16 14.32
C ALA A 577 -6.57 35.22 14.89
N ILE A 578 -5.38 35.14 14.28
CA ILE A 578 -4.23 34.39 14.83
C ILE A 578 -3.74 35.02 16.13
N GLU A 579 -3.61 36.35 16.18
CA GLU A 579 -3.18 37.08 17.39
C GLU A 579 -4.26 36.98 18.49
N GLU A 580 -5.55 37.09 18.16
CA GLU A 580 -6.69 36.85 19.07
C GLU A 580 -6.72 35.42 19.63
N CYS A 581 -6.60 34.40 18.77
CA CYS A 581 -6.54 32.99 19.19
C CYS A 581 -5.35 32.72 20.12
N LYS A 582 -4.17 33.27 19.81
CA LYS A 582 -2.96 33.11 20.63
C LYS A 582 -3.16 33.64 22.05
N ASP A 583 -3.78 34.82 22.17
CA ASP A 583 -4.08 35.44 23.46
C ASP A 583 -5.23 34.77 24.22
N LEU A 584 -6.17 34.10 23.54
CA LEU A 584 -7.26 33.34 24.19
C LEU A 584 -6.84 31.93 24.64
N PHE A 585 -6.15 31.16 23.77
CA PHE A 585 -5.81 29.76 24.05
C PHE A 585 -4.55 29.59 24.91
N LYS A 586 -3.61 30.55 24.87
CA LYS A 586 -2.41 30.60 25.75
C LYS A 586 -1.60 29.30 25.81
N VAL A 587 -1.53 28.59 24.68
CA VAL A 587 -0.85 27.30 24.53
C VAL A 587 0.63 27.40 24.94
N ARG A 588 1.13 26.37 25.64
CA ARG A 588 2.53 26.27 26.07
C ARG A 588 3.05 24.87 25.83
N GLU A 589 4.29 24.78 25.37
CA GLU A 589 5.01 23.51 25.29
C GLU A 589 5.22 22.95 26.71
N VAL A 590 4.99 21.65 26.88
CA VAL A 590 5.34 20.92 28.11
C VAL A 590 6.66 20.20 27.83
N PRO A 591 7.75 20.49 28.58
CA PRO A 591 9.04 19.90 28.30
C PRO A 591 8.99 18.38 28.44
N ALA A 592 9.59 17.68 27.47
CA ALA A 592 9.58 16.22 27.40
C ALA A 592 10.06 15.60 28.72
N LYS A 593 9.18 14.80 29.34
CA LYS A 593 9.42 14.23 30.65
C LYS A 593 10.37 13.04 30.54
N VAL A 594 11.67 13.29 30.71
CA VAL A 594 12.75 12.30 30.59
C VAL A 594 12.39 11.00 31.32
N THR A 595 12.03 9.99 30.56
CA THR A 595 11.80 8.64 31.04
C THR A 595 13.16 8.02 31.37
N ARG A 596 13.46 7.88 32.67
CA ARG A 596 14.57 7.04 33.10
C ARG A 596 14.27 5.61 32.63
N ALA A 597 15.03 5.13 31.66
CA ALA A 597 15.02 3.73 31.29
C ALA A 597 15.22 2.88 32.55
N ARG A 598 14.34 1.88 32.76
CA ARG A 598 14.57 0.87 33.80
C ARG A 598 15.73 -0.01 33.35
N LYS A 599 16.56 -0.45 34.30
CA LYS A 599 17.77 -1.25 34.03
C LYS A 599 17.45 -2.75 33.78
N ASP A 600 16.19 -3.09 33.49
CA ASP A 600 15.77 -4.45 33.10
C ASP A 600 16.05 -4.66 31.61
N GLY A 601 16.88 -5.64 31.25
CA GLY A 601 17.32 -5.90 29.87
C GLY A 601 16.22 -6.35 28.89
N HIS A 602 14.98 -6.51 29.35
CA HIS A 602 13.84 -6.88 28.51
C HIS A 602 13.33 -5.68 27.71
N VAL A 603 13.85 -5.52 26.49
CA VAL A 603 13.21 -4.69 25.44
C VAL A 603 11.90 -5.36 25.02
N ARG A 604 10.84 -5.15 25.81
CA ARG A 604 9.48 -5.24 25.29
C ARG A 604 9.38 -4.26 24.11
N ALA A 605 8.60 -4.63 23.09
CA ALA A 605 8.15 -3.63 22.14
C ALA A 605 7.50 -2.46 22.91
N ARG A 606 7.69 -1.23 22.46
CA ARG A 606 6.97 -0.09 23.05
C ARG A 606 5.48 -0.34 22.86
N ASP A 607 4.79 -0.63 23.97
CA ASP A 607 3.34 -0.52 24.03
C ASP A 607 3.03 0.98 23.89
N GLU A 608 2.60 1.40 22.68
CA GLU A 608 2.34 2.81 22.34
C GLU A 608 1.27 3.45 23.25
N ASP A 609 0.53 2.62 24.01
CA ASP A 609 -0.41 2.99 25.05
C ASP A 609 0.22 3.66 26.30
N GLU A 610 1.52 3.46 26.61
CA GLU A 610 2.15 4.13 27.75
C GLU A 610 2.33 5.66 27.55
N ASP A 611 2.41 6.13 26.30
CA ASP A 611 2.49 7.55 25.95
C ASP A 611 1.10 8.21 25.77
N MET A 612 -0.01 7.50 26.04
CA MET A 612 -1.32 8.15 26.14
C MET A 612 -1.34 9.14 27.32
N LEU A 613 -1.42 10.43 26.98
CA LEU A 613 -1.60 11.54 27.91
C LEU A 613 -2.92 11.43 28.69
N LEU A 614 -2.91 10.65 29.78
CA LEU A 614 -3.97 10.59 30.76
C LEU A 614 -4.14 11.97 31.44
N LEU A 615 -5.09 12.76 30.93
CA LEU A 615 -5.43 14.10 31.46
C LEU A 615 -5.83 14.09 32.95
N ASP A 616 -6.16 12.92 33.51
CA ASP A 616 -6.83 12.77 34.82
C ASP A 616 -5.87 12.55 36.01
N LYS A 617 -4.74 13.26 36.04
CA LYS A 617 -3.79 13.28 37.19
C LYS A 617 -3.60 14.68 37.76
N THR A 618 -4.64 15.19 38.40
CA THR A 618 -4.55 16.34 39.30
C THR A 618 -3.51 16.10 40.41
N ALA A 619 -2.68 17.10 40.68
CA ALA A 619 -1.49 16.95 41.51
C ALA A 619 -1.83 16.68 42.99
N LYS A 620 -1.51 15.47 43.48
CA LYS A 620 -1.63 15.13 44.91
C LYS A 620 -0.53 15.83 45.72
N ARG A 621 -0.93 16.56 46.76
CA ARG A 621 -0.02 17.06 47.82
C ARG A 621 0.66 15.90 48.56
N PRO A 622 1.86 16.10 49.15
CA PRO A 622 2.55 15.07 49.91
C PRO A 622 1.76 14.69 51.19
N PRO A 623 1.84 13.42 51.64
CA PRO A 623 1.10 12.95 52.81
C PRO A 623 1.79 13.33 54.12
N THR A 624 1.02 13.81 55.09
CA THR A 624 1.33 13.62 56.52
C THR A 624 0.83 12.25 56.97
N SER A 625 1.50 11.65 57.97
CA SER A 625 1.14 10.35 58.55
C SER A 625 -0.30 10.35 59.12
N SER A 626 -1.08 9.28 59.02
CA SER A 626 -0.75 7.99 59.66
C SER A 626 -1.74 6.85 59.30
N GLN A 627 -1.36 5.63 59.69
CA GLN A 627 -2.14 4.37 59.74
C GLN A 627 -2.47 3.64 58.41
N MET A 628 -1.93 2.41 58.33
CA MET A 628 -2.39 1.25 57.55
C MET A 628 -2.83 0.15 58.55
N PRO A 629 -3.38 -1.02 58.12
CA PRO A 629 -3.91 -1.43 56.82
C PRO A 629 -5.47 -1.49 56.89
N THR A 630 -6.30 -2.28 56.18
CA THR A 630 -6.24 -3.41 55.21
C THR A 630 -7.56 -3.31 54.37
N THR A 631 -7.91 -4.03 53.30
CA THR A 631 -7.51 -5.33 52.70
C THR A 631 -7.74 -5.27 51.17
N GLN A 632 -7.39 -6.32 50.43
CA GLN A 632 -7.67 -6.45 48.99
C GLN A 632 -9.17 -6.65 48.68
N ARG A 633 -9.65 -6.04 47.59
CA ARG A 633 -10.87 -6.46 46.88
C ARG A 633 -10.75 -6.12 45.40
N ALA A 634 -10.51 -7.13 44.56
CA ALA A 634 -10.66 -7.01 43.12
C ALA A 634 -12.11 -7.35 42.75
N PHE A 635 -12.74 -6.51 41.93
CA PHE A 635 -13.97 -6.83 41.21
C PHE A 635 -13.62 -6.97 39.73
N ALA A 636 -13.98 -8.10 39.12
CA ALA A 636 -13.86 -8.31 37.68
C ALA A 636 -15.16 -8.93 37.14
N SER A 637 -15.77 -8.19 36.21
CA SER A 637 -16.82 -8.64 35.29
C SER A 637 -16.65 -7.78 34.02
N GLN A 638 -17.08 -8.15 32.83
CA GLN A 638 -18.22 -9.00 32.48
C GLN A 638 -17.94 -9.82 31.18
N HIS A 639 -18.94 -10.54 30.67
CA HIS A 639 -18.77 -11.54 29.61
C HIS A 639 -18.67 -10.99 28.17
N ALA A 640 -18.09 -11.81 27.29
CA ALA A 640 -18.22 -11.71 25.85
C ALA A 640 -19.61 -12.19 25.35
N GLY A 641 -19.99 -11.78 24.14
CA GLY A 641 -21.18 -12.27 23.41
C GLY A 641 -20.83 -12.76 21.99
N PRO A 642 -20.87 -14.07 21.70
CA PRO A 642 -20.43 -14.63 20.40
C PRO A 642 -21.58 -15.04 19.46
N SER A 643 -21.25 -15.27 18.18
CA SER A 643 -22.15 -15.83 17.16
C SER A 643 -21.44 -16.92 16.33
N PRO A 644 -21.91 -18.19 16.31
CA PRO A 644 -21.34 -19.22 15.44
C PRO A 644 -22.32 -19.92 14.46
N LYS A 645 -21.80 -20.04 13.24
CA LYS A 645 -22.22 -20.77 12.03
C LYS A 645 -22.62 -22.25 12.22
N ALA A 646 -23.50 -22.76 11.35
CA ALA A 646 -23.48 -24.13 10.79
C ALA A 646 -24.06 -24.08 9.36
N LYS A 647 -23.49 -24.63 8.27
CA LYS A 647 -22.97 -25.99 7.95
C LYS A 647 -24.06 -27.06 7.78
N ARG A 648 -24.20 -27.64 6.56
CA ARG A 648 -23.90 -29.08 6.29
C ARG A 648 -23.96 -29.53 4.80
N LYS A 649 -23.30 -30.68 4.57
CA LYS A 649 -23.22 -31.60 3.39
C LYS A 649 -24.36 -32.66 3.46
N PRO A 650 -24.50 -33.73 2.63
CA PRO A 650 -23.57 -34.41 1.67
C PRO A 650 -24.23 -34.59 0.26
N GLU A 651 -24.00 -35.54 -0.69
CA GLU A 651 -23.31 -36.86 -0.79
C GLU A 651 -22.33 -37.03 -1.99
N ALA A 652 -22.58 -37.96 -2.95
CA ALA A 652 -21.52 -38.87 -3.42
C ALA A 652 -21.79 -39.70 -4.72
N ARG A 653 -20.71 -40.38 -5.20
CA ARG A 653 -20.57 -41.58 -6.08
C ARG A 653 -20.24 -41.45 -7.60
N SER A 654 -19.06 -42.00 -7.91
CA SER A 654 -18.67 -42.91 -9.04
C SER A 654 -18.75 -42.48 -10.52
N GLY A 655 -17.63 -42.69 -11.23
CA GLY A 655 -17.54 -42.87 -12.69
C GLY A 655 -16.08 -42.79 -13.20
N ASP A 656 -15.61 -43.81 -13.92
CA ASP A 656 -14.40 -43.73 -14.77
C ASP A 656 -14.77 -43.12 -16.14
N ASP A 657 -13.89 -42.34 -16.76
CA ASP A 657 -13.16 -42.77 -17.98
C ASP A 657 -11.98 -41.81 -18.26
N SER A 658 -11.19 -42.15 -19.28
CA SER A 658 -9.92 -41.56 -19.69
C SER A 658 -10.03 -40.72 -20.97
N SER A 659 -9.16 -39.73 -21.11
CA SER A 659 -8.52 -39.35 -22.39
C SER A 659 -7.48 -38.25 -22.14
N ALA A 660 -6.53 -38.10 -23.06
CA ALA A 660 -5.47 -37.10 -23.00
C ALA A 660 -5.31 -36.41 -24.35
N THR A 661 -4.97 -35.11 -24.32
CA THR A 661 -4.37 -34.34 -25.42
C THR A 661 -3.52 -33.22 -24.85
N GLU A 662 -2.48 -32.81 -25.59
CA GLU A 662 -1.37 -32.00 -25.10
C GLU A 662 -1.40 -30.54 -25.59
N SER A 663 -0.77 -29.62 -24.83
CA SER A 663 -0.09 -28.37 -25.24
C SER A 663 0.26 -27.59 -23.96
N GLU A 664 1.48 -27.64 -23.44
CA GLU A 664 2.70 -26.94 -23.91
C GLU A 664 2.64 -25.40 -23.78
N THR A 665 3.23 -24.88 -22.70
CA THR A 665 4.02 -23.64 -22.71
C THR A 665 5.02 -23.71 -21.54
N GLU A 666 6.21 -23.14 -21.71
CA GLU A 666 7.37 -23.43 -20.84
C GLU A 666 7.33 -22.76 -19.43
N PRO A 667 8.00 -23.35 -18.42
CA PRO A 667 8.01 -22.84 -17.04
C PRO A 667 9.10 -21.79 -16.77
N GLU A 668 8.85 -20.86 -15.86
CA GLU A 668 9.92 -20.12 -15.17
C GLU A 668 10.59 -21.03 -14.13
N SER A 669 11.89 -20.83 -13.90
CA SER A 669 12.76 -21.80 -13.23
C SER A 669 12.80 -21.65 -11.70
N ASP A 670 12.33 -22.68 -10.99
CA ASP A 670 12.88 -23.10 -9.70
C ASP A 670 13.30 -24.57 -9.85
N ALA A 671 14.59 -24.86 -9.69
CA ALA A 671 15.17 -26.17 -9.94
C ALA A 671 15.95 -26.67 -8.71
N GLU A 672 15.35 -27.57 -7.94
CA GLU A 672 16.04 -28.42 -6.97
C GLU A 672 15.85 -29.89 -7.39
N ASP A 673 16.96 -30.59 -7.60
CA ASP A 673 17.00 -31.85 -8.36
C ASP A 673 16.78 -33.10 -7.48
N LEU A 674 15.88 -33.99 -7.89
CA LEU A 674 15.45 -35.14 -7.07
C LEU A 674 16.40 -36.35 -7.19
N LEU A 675 17.48 -36.37 -6.39
CA LEU A 675 18.33 -37.55 -6.25
C LEU A 675 17.74 -38.60 -5.30
N VAL A 676 16.84 -39.43 -5.83
CA VAL A 676 16.28 -40.61 -5.14
C VAL A 676 17.36 -41.64 -4.86
N ASN A 677 17.71 -41.85 -3.58
CA ASN A 677 18.62 -42.92 -3.16
C ASN A 677 17.97 -43.85 -2.11
N LYS A 678 17.87 -45.14 -2.42
CA LYS A 678 17.07 -46.13 -1.65
C LYS A 678 17.82 -46.68 -0.44
N GLY A 679 17.93 -45.90 0.63
CA GLY A 679 18.37 -46.38 1.96
C GLY A 679 17.30 -47.25 2.65
N LYS A 680 17.70 -48.40 3.22
CA LYS A 680 16.78 -49.30 3.94
C LYS A 680 16.84 -49.07 5.46
N GLY A 681 15.68 -48.81 6.07
CA GLY A 681 15.31 -49.38 7.36
C GLY A 681 15.77 -48.66 8.63
N ALA A 682 14.88 -47.82 9.16
CA ALA A 682 14.70 -47.60 10.59
C ALA A 682 13.19 -47.66 10.90
N HIS A 683 12.80 -48.07 12.12
CA HIS A 683 11.39 -48.34 12.43
C HIS A 683 10.58 -47.06 12.68
N LEU A 684 9.59 -46.82 11.82
CA LEU A 684 8.48 -45.90 12.11
C LEU A 684 7.50 -46.53 13.11
N PRO A 685 7.17 -45.88 14.24
CA PRO A 685 6.02 -46.25 15.05
C PRO A 685 4.72 -45.74 14.39
N THR A 686 3.73 -46.63 14.21
CA THR A 686 2.38 -46.31 13.73
C THR A 686 1.34 -47.18 14.47
N PRO A 687 0.07 -46.75 14.60
CA PRO A 687 -0.37 -45.39 14.91
C PRO A 687 -1.46 -45.32 16.00
N THR A 688 -1.51 -44.25 16.79
CA THR A 688 -2.71 -43.77 17.51
C THR A 688 -2.43 -42.31 17.89
N ARG A 689 -3.34 -41.35 17.78
CA ARG A 689 -4.79 -41.35 18.06
C ARG A 689 -5.52 -40.45 17.05
N SER A 690 -6.72 -40.84 16.63
CA SER A 690 -7.57 -39.99 15.78
C SER A 690 -7.84 -38.64 16.44
N PRO A 691 -7.96 -37.53 15.68
CA PRO A 691 -8.42 -36.26 16.24
C PRO A 691 -9.81 -36.46 16.84
N GLU A 692 -9.99 -36.09 18.11
CA GLU A 692 -11.27 -36.27 18.77
C GLU A 692 -12.34 -35.35 18.16
N PRO A 693 -13.59 -35.82 18.02
CA PRO A 693 -14.68 -34.97 17.57
C PRO A 693 -14.89 -33.83 18.58
N ASP A 694 -15.22 -32.64 18.06
CA ASP A 694 -15.48 -31.45 18.87
C ASP A 694 -16.56 -31.73 19.93
N ARG A 695 -16.12 -31.83 21.19
CA ARG A 695 -16.98 -32.18 22.32
C ARG A 695 -17.87 -31.01 22.78
N GLY A 696 -17.78 -29.84 22.15
CA GLY A 696 -18.70 -28.71 22.41
C GLY A 696 -18.61 -28.20 23.86
N ARG A 697 -17.38 -27.98 24.35
CA ARG A 697 -17.11 -27.46 25.70
C ARG A 697 -17.17 -25.94 25.71
N ALA A 698 -17.91 -25.36 26.65
CA ALA A 698 -17.89 -23.93 26.91
C ALA A 698 -16.60 -23.55 27.65
N SER A 699 -16.11 -22.31 27.48
CA SER A 699 -14.90 -21.84 28.16
C SER A 699 -15.03 -21.99 29.67
N GLY A 700 -14.07 -22.68 30.29
CA GLY A 700 -14.05 -22.98 31.72
C GLY A 700 -14.71 -24.31 32.14
N ARG A 701 -15.58 -24.92 31.34
CA ARG A 701 -16.20 -26.23 31.65
C ARG A 701 -15.32 -27.41 31.21
N ILE A 702 -15.27 -28.47 32.01
CA ILE A 702 -14.52 -29.71 31.76
C ILE A 702 -15.39 -30.74 30.99
N ILE A 703 -16.72 -30.61 31.09
CA ILE A 703 -17.70 -31.49 30.43
C ILE A 703 -18.27 -30.79 29.17
N GLY A 704 -18.37 -31.54 28.08
CA GLY A 704 -18.89 -31.10 26.80
C GLY A 704 -20.39 -31.35 26.60
N ASN A 705 -21.05 -30.47 25.85
CA ASN A 705 -22.48 -30.59 25.55
C ASN A 705 -22.77 -31.77 24.59
N THR A 706 -21.80 -32.18 23.75
CA THR A 706 -22.01 -33.21 22.72
C THR A 706 -22.16 -34.63 23.30
N TYR A 707 -21.39 -34.97 24.35
CA TYR A 707 -21.38 -36.30 24.99
C TYR A 707 -21.17 -36.21 26.52
N PRO A 708 -22.10 -35.59 27.27
CA PRO A 708 -21.88 -35.21 28.67
C PRO A 708 -21.67 -36.41 29.61
N LEU A 709 -22.34 -37.54 29.37
CA LEU A 709 -22.19 -38.76 30.18
C LEU A 709 -20.78 -39.36 30.10
N ASP A 710 -20.20 -39.40 28.91
CA ASP A 710 -18.89 -40.02 28.69
C ASP A 710 -17.76 -39.08 29.12
N ASP A 711 -17.93 -37.76 28.96
CA ASP A 711 -17.07 -36.75 29.58
C ASP A 711 -17.09 -36.85 31.11
N PHE A 712 -18.28 -36.92 31.74
CA PHE A 712 -18.43 -37.05 33.20
C PHE A 712 -17.71 -38.30 33.73
N ARG A 713 -17.97 -39.47 33.13
CA ARG A 713 -17.31 -40.74 33.48
C ARG A 713 -15.79 -40.68 33.29
N GLN A 714 -15.30 -40.08 32.20
CA GLN A 714 -13.86 -39.91 31.95
C GLN A 714 -13.17 -38.98 32.95
N ASN A 715 -13.90 -38.00 33.52
CA ASN A 715 -13.38 -37.09 34.53
C ASN A 715 -13.38 -37.72 35.93
N ILE A 716 -14.45 -38.42 36.31
CA ILE A 716 -14.50 -39.19 37.59
C ILE A 716 -13.40 -40.26 37.62
N ALA A 717 -13.20 -40.99 36.52
CA ALA A 717 -12.14 -41.99 36.40
C ALA A 717 -10.70 -41.41 36.46
N ARG A 718 -10.54 -40.08 36.56
CA ARG A 718 -9.27 -39.40 36.82
C ARG A 718 -9.12 -38.89 38.25
N GLY A 719 -10.19 -38.91 39.06
CA GLY A 719 -10.21 -38.57 40.49
C GLY A 719 -10.02 -37.09 40.87
N ASP A 720 -9.32 -36.30 40.05
CA ASP A 720 -8.74 -35.01 40.47
C ASP A 720 -9.70 -33.80 40.45
N VAL A 721 -10.93 -33.94 39.92
CA VAL A 721 -11.86 -32.79 39.74
C VAL A 721 -13.36 -33.13 39.89
N VAL A 722 -13.72 -33.97 40.87
CA VAL A 722 -15.10 -34.48 41.06
C VAL A 722 -16.14 -33.36 41.25
N THR A 723 -15.95 -32.45 42.21
CA THR A 723 -16.89 -31.35 42.53
C THR A 723 -17.32 -30.57 41.28
N LYS A 724 -16.34 -30.10 40.52
CA LYS A 724 -16.60 -29.32 39.31
C LYS A 724 -17.22 -30.14 38.18
N ALA A 725 -16.95 -31.46 38.12
CA ALA A 725 -17.63 -32.34 37.19
C ALA A 725 -19.11 -32.54 37.55
N VAL A 726 -19.45 -32.58 38.85
CA VAL A 726 -20.84 -32.60 39.35
C VAL A 726 -21.56 -31.29 39.01
N GLU A 727 -20.92 -30.14 39.27
CA GLU A 727 -21.42 -28.81 38.90
C GLU A 727 -21.65 -28.69 37.38
N ASP A 728 -20.62 -28.94 36.56
CA ASP A 728 -20.66 -28.83 35.10
C ASP A 728 -21.77 -29.71 34.48
N LEU A 729 -21.98 -30.93 34.98
CA LEU A 729 -23.04 -31.81 34.46
C LEU A 729 -24.43 -31.31 34.85
N GLY A 730 -24.62 -30.85 36.09
CA GLY A 730 -25.88 -30.22 36.52
C GLY A 730 -26.21 -28.97 35.70
N ASP A 731 -25.19 -28.18 35.37
CA ASP A 731 -25.32 -27.00 34.51
C ASP A 731 -25.69 -27.35 33.06
N ILE A 732 -25.10 -28.40 32.49
CA ILE A 732 -25.45 -28.89 31.14
C ILE A 732 -26.88 -29.42 31.09
N ILE A 733 -27.36 -30.14 32.12
CA ILE A 733 -28.76 -30.61 32.17
C ILE A 733 -29.72 -29.42 32.15
N LYS A 734 -29.51 -28.39 33.00
CA LYS A 734 -30.31 -27.15 32.99
C LYS A 734 -30.29 -26.47 31.61
N GLU A 735 -29.10 -26.34 30.99
CA GLU A 735 -28.91 -25.67 29.70
C GLU A 735 -29.53 -26.44 28.51
N VAL A 736 -29.57 -27.78 28.55
CA VAL A 736 -30.22 -28.61 27.53
C VAL A 736 -31.73 -28.61 27.69
N VAL A 737 -32.25 -28.72 28.92
CA VAL A 737 -33.69 -28.77 29.21
C VAL A 737 -34.41 -27.45 28.88
N ALA A 738 -33.74 -26.31 29.06
CA ALA A 738 -34.29 -24.97 28.77
C ALA A 738 -34.28 -24.56 27.28
N LYS A 739 -33.70 -25.37 26.38
CA LYS A 739 -33.62 -25.05 24.95
C LYS A 739 -34.82 -25.60 24.15
N PRO A 740 -35.27 -24.89 23.09
CA PRO A 740 -36.17 -25.51 22.12
C PRO A 740 -35.52 -26.79 21.55
N PHE A 741 -36.36 -27.80 21.29
CA PHE A 741 -35.96 -29.17 20.92
C PHE A 741 -35.36 -30.07 22.03
N ALA A 742 -35.41 -29.65 23.31
CA ALA A 742 -35.00 -30.47 24.47
C ALA A 742 -35.60 -31.90 24.48
N SER A 743 -36.83 -32.06 24.00
CA SER A 743 -37.56 -33.34 23.94
C SER A 743 -36.82 -34.46 23.17
N ARG A 744 -35.84 -34.13 22.32
CA ARG A 744 -35.00 -35.12 21.63
C ARG A 744 -33.87 -35.71 22.50
N ARG A 745 -33.58 -35.13 23.66
CA ARG A 745 -32.52 -35.56 24.59
C ARG A 745 -33.04 -35.88 26.00
N THR A 746 -34.37 -35.94 26.21
CA THR A 746 -34.99 -36.23 27.51
C THR A 746 -34.42 -37.50 28.16
N GLU A 747 -34.33 -38.61 27.44
CA GLU A 747 -33.80 -39.88 27.98
C GLU A 747 -32.32 -39.78 28.35
N GLU A 748 -31.51 -39.11 27.52
CA GLU A 748 -30.10 -38.86 27.78
C GLU A 748 -29.91 -38.03 29.06
N MET A 749 -30.70 -36.97 29.24
CA MET A 749 -30.62 -36.11 30.44
C MET A 749 -31.12 -36.82 31.71
N LEU A 750 -32.12 -37.70 31.62
CA LEU A 750 -32.51 -38.57 32.74
C LEU A 750 -31.38 -39.56 33.10
N GLN A 751 -30.71 -40.13 32.11
CA GLN A 751 -29.51 -40.95 32.34
C GLN A 751 -28.37 -40.12 32.98
N CYS A 752 -28.16 -38.86 32.57
CA CYS A 752 -27.27 -37.92 33.26
C CYS A 752 -27.66 -37.76 34.74
N MET A 753 -28.93 -37.50 35.05
CA MET A 753 -29.42 -37.31 36.42
C MET A 753 -29.20 -38.56 37.29
N ARG A 754 -29.46 -39.77 36.77
CA ARG A 754 -29.23 -41.03 37.51
C ARG A 754 -27.76 -41.23 37.86
N VAL A 755 -26.84 -40.97 36.92
CA VAL A 755 -25.40 -41.11 37.15
C VAL A 755 -24.89 -40.00 38.07
N LEU A 756 -25.36 -38.76 37.91
CA LEU A 756 -25.04 -37.62 38.75
C LEU A 756 -25.44 -37.85 40.21
N ARG A 757 -26.67 -38.32 40.48
CA ARG A 757 -27.13 -38.66 41.84
C ARG A 757 -26.32 -39.79 42.47
N LYS A 758 -25.94 -40.81 41.68
CA LYS A 758 -25.14 -41.93 42.16
C LYS A 758 -23.75 -41.46 42.60
N VAL A 759 -23.08 -40.67 41.76
CA VAL A 759 -21.75 -40.10 42.06
C VAL A 759 -21.83 -39.15 43.26
N ALA A 760 -22.88 -38.32 43.35
CA ALA A 760 -23.11 -37.46 44.52
C ALA A 760 -23.36 -38.20 45.84
N LEU A 761 -23.72 -39.49 45.80
CA LEU A 761 -23.80 -40.35 46.98
C LEU A 761 -22.50 -41.11 47.29
N GLU A 762 -21.67 -41.35 46.28
CA GLU A 762 -20.41 -42.10 46.41
C GLU A 762 -19.21 -41.20 46.76
N GLU A 763 -19.24 -39.93 46.35
CA GLU A 763 -18.16 -38.94 46.50
C GLU A 763 -18.53 -37.75 47.43
N ASP A 764 -19.60 -37.89 48.24
CA ASP A 764 -20.12 -36.92 49.22
C ASP A 764 -20.58 -35.53 48.67
N GLU A 765 -20.77 -35.40 47.36
CA GLU A 765 -21.30 -34.18 46.70
C GLU A 765 -22.83 -33.99 46.88
N ILE A 766 -23.33 -34.31 48.08
CA ILE A 766 -24.75 -34.42 48.41
C ILE A 766 -25.47 -33.06 48.35
N ASP A 767 -24.81 -31.99 48.81
CA ASP A 767 -25.37 -30.64 48.75
C ASP A 767 -25.40 -30.07 47.33
N ALA A 768 -24.42 -30.42 46.48
CA ALA A 768 -24.43 -30.06 45.07
C ALA A 768 -25.64 -30.69 44.34
N TRP A 769 -25.92 -31.97 44.58
CA TRP A 769 -27.15 -32.62 44.08
C TRP A 769 -28.43 -31.95 44.59
N ASN A 770 -28.51 -31.70 45.90
CA ASN A 770 -29.68 -31.12 46.54
C ASN A 770 -29.90 -29.64 46.14
N ALA A 771 -28.86 -28.91 45.74
CA ALA A 771 -28.97 -27.58 45.13
C ALA A 771 -29.41 -27.66 43.66
N PHE A 772 -28.76 -28.52 42.86
CA PHE A 772 -29.08 -28.75 41.46
C PHE A 772 -30.56 -29.12 41.24
N LEU A 773 -31.10 -30.08 42.01
CA LEU A 773 -32.46 -30.56 41.81
C LEU A 773 -33.53 -29.48 42.10
N ARG A 774 -33.25 -28.56 43.04
CA ARG A 774 -34.10 -27.39 43.32
C ARG A 774 -34.04 -26.36 42.18
N GLN A 775 -32.85 -26.06 41.67
CA GLN A 775 -32.69 -25.16 40.51
C GLN A 775 -33.35 -25.74 39.25
N LEU A 776 -33.31 -27.07 39.06
CA LEU A 776 -33.96 -27.74 37.93
C LEU A 776 -35.49 -27.64 38.02
N HIS A 777 -36.07 -27.76 39.21
CA HIS A 777 -37.50 -27.57 39.47
C HIS A 777 -37.96 -26.15 39.09
N GLU A 778 -37.25 -25.13 39.57
CA GLU A 778 -37.46 -23.71 39.24
C GLU A 778 -37.37 -23.45 37.73
N VAL A 779 -36.30 -23.95 37.08
CA VAL A 779 -36.10 -23.83 35.62
C VAL A 779 -37.21 -24.52 34.82
N CYS A 780 -37.71 -25.68 35.26
CA CYS A 780 -38.77 -26.40 34.54
C CYS A 780 -40.16 -25.77 34.69
N LEU A 781 -40.48 -25.20 35.86
CA LEU A 781 -41.85 -24.78 36.18
C LEU A 781 -42.09 -23.26 36.16
N GLU A 782 -41.12 -22.46 36.61
CA GLU A 782 -41.26 -21.01 36.78
C GLU A 782 -40.68 -20.21 35.61
N SER A 783 -39.58 -20.70 35.01
CA SER A 783 -38.91 -20.00 33.91
C SER A 783 -39.74 -19.96 32.60
N LYS A 784 -39.35 -19.07 31.68
CA LYS A 784 -39.94 -18.99 30.33
C LYS A 784 -38.81 -18.88 29.28
N PRO A 785 -38.65 -19.84 28.36
CA PRO A 785 -39.48 -21.04 28.15
C PRO A 785 -39.14 -22.21 29.10
N GLY A 786 -39.97 -22.42 30.13
CA GLY A 786 -39.88 -23.57 31.03
C GLY A 786 -40.39 -24.87 30.38
N ASN A 787 -39.89 -26.00 30.86
CA ASN A 787 -40.10 -27.32 30.27
C ASN A 787 -40.87 -28.25 31.23
N LYS A 788 -42.19 -28.06 31.34
CA LYS A 788 -43.05 -28.86 32.22
C LYS A 788 -43.10 -30.34 31.83
N GLU A 789 -43.00 -30.66 30.54
CA GLU A 789 -42.96 -32.04 30.04
C GLU A 789 -41.76 -32.81 30.60
N PHE A 790 -40.57 -32.19 30.64
CA PHE A 790 -39.39 -32.82 31.24
C PHE A 790 -39.58 -33.09 32.73
N TRP A 791 -40.17 -32.16 33.49
CA TRP A 791 -40.45 -32.38 34.91
C TRP A 791 -41.41 -33.55 35.14
N THR A 792 -42.45 -33.73 34.32
CA THR A 792 -43.33 -34.90 34.41
C THR A 792 -42.60 -36.24 34.20
N HIS A 793 -41.54 -36.27 33.39
CA HIS A 793 -40.69 -37.47 33.25
C HIS A 793 -39.82 -37.71 34.49
N VAL A 794 -39.25 -36.65 35.09
CA VAL A 794 -38.53 -36.72 36.38
C VAL A 794 -39.45 -37.23 37.50
N GLN A 795 -40.70 -36.74 37.54
CA GLN A 795 -41.73 -37.22 38.47
C GLN A 795 -42.07 -38.70 38.28
N GLY A 796 -41.99 -39.21 37.04
CA GLY A 796 -42.21 -40.61 36.69
C GLY A 796 -41.17 -41.58 37.27
N GLU A 797 -39.96 -41.11 37.60
CA GLU A 797 -38.95 -41.95 38.29
C GLU A 797 -39.15 -42.01 39.80
N GLY A 798 -39.78 -40.99 40.39
CA GLY A 798 -40.09 -40.95 41.81
C GLY A 798 -38.83 -40.99 42.69
N ARG A 799 -38.89 -41.71 43.82
CA ARG A 799 -37.90 -41.62 44.91
C ARG A 799 -36.44 -41.85 44.48
N THR A 800 -36.18 -42.58 43.39
CA THR A 800 -34.82 -42.82 42.87
C THR A 800 -34.09 -41.58 42.38
N ILE A 801 -34.81 -40.50 42.02
CA ILE A 801 -34.23 -39.22 41.58
C ILE A 801 -34.49 -38.08 42.62
N SER A 802 -34.97 -38.39 43.82
CA SER A 802 -35.27 -37.32 44.79
C SER A 802 -34.04 -36.69 45.45
N LEU A 803 -34.27 -35.61 46.19
CA LEU A 803 -33.34 -35.08 47.17
C LEU A 803 -32.81 -36.20 48.08
N ILE A 804 -31.51 -36.18 48.35
CA ILE A 804 -30.85 -37.16 49.21
C ILE A 804 -31.14 -36.78 50.66
N SER A 805 -31.80 -37.66 51.41
CA SER A 805 -32.24 -37.37 52.78
C SER A 805 -31.22 -37.76 53.85
N LYS A 806 -31.43 -37.29 55.07
CA LYS A 806 -30.63 -37.60 56.28
C LYS A 806 -30.45 -39.11 56.52
N SER A 807 -31.46 -39.96 56.22
CA SER A 807 -31.32 -41.42 56.35
C SER A 807 -30.66 -42.12 55.14
N GLU A 808 -30.46 -41.41 54.03
CA GLU A 808 -29.77 -41.91 52.84
C GLU A 808 -28.28 -41.52 52.88
N ALA A 809 -27.98 -40.23 53.09
CA ALA A 809 -26.62 -39.70 53.24
C ALA A 809 -25.80 -40.46 54.31
N SER A 810 -26.38 -40.63 55.50
CA SER A 810 -25.72 -41.29 56.64
C SER A 810 -25.37 -42.77 56.43
N LYS A 811 -25.87 -43.42 55.36
CA LYS A 811 -25.46 -44.79 54.98
C LYS A 811 -24.16 -44.83 54.19
N PHE A 812 -23.79 -43.72 53.54
CA PHE A 812 -22.57 -43.56 52.75
C PHE A 812 -21.50 -42.71 53.47
N GLY A 813 -21.81 -42.22 54.68
CA GLY A 813 -20.90 -41.42 55.52
C GLY A 813 -21.17 -39.92 55.46
N GLY A 814 -21.89 -39.46 54.45
CA GLY A 814 -22.17 -38.06 54.18
C GLY A 814 -23.24 -37.40 55.06
N THR A 815 -23.29 -36.08 54.99
CA THR A 815 -24.33 -35.26 55.63
C THR A 815 -25.32 -34.69 54.61
N SER A 816 -26.56 -34.50 55.02
CA SER A 816 -27.61 -33.82 54.26
C SER A 816 -28.49 -33.06 55.24
N ASP A 817 -29.07 -31.93 54.84
CA ASP A 817 -30.05 -31.24 55.66
C ASP A 817 -31.51 -31.72 55.48
N VAL A 818 -31.78 -32.50 54.44
CA VAL A 818 -33.14 -32.87 54.02
C VAL A 818 -33.73 -34.01 54.86
N THR A 819 -34.99 -33.88 55.28
CA THR A 819 -35.73 -34.96 55.97
C THR A 819 -36.33 -35.95 54.96
N ASP A 820 -36.47 -37.22 55.37
CA ASP A 820 -37.07 -38.29 54.55
C ASP A 820 -38.49 -37.96 54.05
N ALA A 821 -39.28 -37.22 54.84
CA ALA A 821 -40.62 -36.77 54.44
C ALA A 821 -40.55 -35.68 53.36
N TYR A 822 -39.71 -34.65 53.55
CA TYR A 822 -39.54 -33.59 52.55
C TYR A 822 -38.95 -34.13 51.23
N ALA A 823 -38.04 -35.11 51.29
CA ALA A 823 -37.56 -35.83 50.12
C ALA A 823 -38.66 -36.65 49.41
N ALA A 824 -39.66 -37.17 50.11
CA ALA A 824 -40.79 -37.83 49.48
C ALA A 824 -41.77 -36.82 48.85
N GLU A 825 -42.02 -35.69 49.53
CA GLU A 825 -42.96 -34.65 49.09
C GLU A 825 -42.44 -33.81 47.92
N PHE A 826 -41.14 -33.50 47.88
CA PHE A 826 -40.55 -32.54 46.93
C PHE A 826 -40.81 -32.88 45.45
N ILE A 827 -40.69 -34.16 45.06
CA ILE A 827 -40.96 -34.59 43.67
C ILE A 827 -42.42 -34.32 43.28
N HIS A 828 -43.37 -34.42 44.21
CA HIS A 828 -44.80 -34.31 43.92
C HIS A 828 -45.30 -32.86 43.84
N GLN A 829 -44.40 -31.86 43.89
CA GLN A 829 -44.71 -30.44 43.70
C GLN A 829 -44.85 -30.11 42.19
N GLN A 830 -45.75 -29.18 41.84
CA GLN A 830 -46.23 -28.87 40.47
C GLN A 830 -46.25 -27.36 40.15
#